data_AF-A0A7C3K8T3-F1
#
_entry.id   AF-A0A7C3K8T3-F1
#
_cell.length_a   1.000
_cell.length_b   1.000
_cell.length_c   1.000
_cell.angle_alpha   90.00
_cell.angle_beta   90.00
_cell.angle_gamma   90.00
#
_symmetry.space_group_name_H-M   'P 1'
#
loop_
_entity.id
_entity.type
_entity.pdbx_description
1 polymer ?
#
loop_
_entity_poly.entity_id
_entity_poly.type
_entity_poly.pdbx_seq_one_letter_code
_entity_poly.pdbx_strand_id
1 'polypeptide(L)'
;MTTASPSTTTVPHPGSAAGADAAPARRAGAFASIPALPMLLTAGLFALNFLPRVSENPRLAGAISGVAGGLFVWELVLWVLSNRRARPLSITFAPVKSHWVQALVQLSIILYWGWFWREVYAFMPLILAQMLFLYCLEGLITWSRGRTWRLGFGPMPIILSTNLLLWFKDDWFILQFLMIALGVLGKQFITWERDGRRTHIFNPSAFGQSLIALVLIATGTTNDLTWGKQIAATFETPHMLVLIFFGGLVVQFLFHVTLMTVSAVATLCILNILFTQVTGTYYFVTINIAAPIFLGMHLLMTDPATSPRTNLGRVVFGVLYAVGYFVLFRVLDLAGVPTFWDKLLPVPVLNLLVPVIDRAVRAGPFAAFNRAWENALRPASLNLAHMGIWAAIFFAMWATGFIEAPHPGNSIPFWKKALAEGKPFAGHSLVMAAGAQAEGGRSGAAFNELGLICMEGKVPGVEQSNARAAKYFAEGCALRDGSACANVAVQFLFLRQWRSDEDVQRALALLEHDCNRDGPGSLSCYLIGFAHETGRGRPLDIGRAAEFYRRAGWANIPAIKGLARLGLSGDAVLPELAQAARLLEGMCDAGDVESCWYLAYMHLAGSGVPRDETKARTLLEKACAGGLEQACAALKQPELPPYVNPQPMMVPGWTSAFPIN
;
A
#
# COMPACT_ATOMS: atom_id res chain seq x y z
N MET A 1 48.06 -26.55 -69.32
CA MET A 1 48.72 -27.83 -69.02
C MET A 1 47.93 -28.51 -67.92
N THR A 2 47.16 -29.55 -68.31
CA THR A 2 46.96 -30.86 -67.66
C THR A 2 47.07 -30.96 -66.13
N THR A 3 46.21 -31.63 -65.36
CA THR A 3 44.98 -32.45 -65.51
C THR A 3 44.77 -33.07 -64.11
N ALA A 4 43.54 -33.18 -63.59
CA ALA A 4 43.04 -34.38 -62.91
C ALA A 4 41.65 -34.18 -62.28
N SER A 5 40.67 -34.88 -62.87
CA SER A 5 39.57 -35.62 -62.21
C SER A 5 39.69 -37.07 -62.76
N PRO A 6 38.99 -38.14 -62.27
CA PRO A 6 37.68 -38.15 -61.58
C PRO A 6 37.52 -39.28 -60.52
N SER A 7 36.33 -39.41 -59.90
CA SER A 7 35.46 -40.61 -60.06
C SER A 7 34.31 -40.69 -59.04
N THR A 8 33.11 -40.80 -59.60
CA THR A 8 31.84 -41.21 -59.01
C THR A 8 31.62 -42.71 -59.20
N THR A 9 30.87 -43.38 -58.32
CA THR A 9 30.13 -44.61 -58.67
C THR A 9 28.86 -44.75 -57.85
N THR A 10 27.82 -45.20 -58.54
CA THR A 10 26.42 -45.30 -58.13
C THR A 10 25.92 -46.74 -58.33
N VAL A 11 25.08 -47.23 -57.38
CA VAL A 11 23.86 -48.08 -57.57
C VAL A 11 24.11 -49.61 -57.81
N PRO A 12 23.32 -50.60 -57.26
CA PRO A 12 21.84 -50.71 -57.29
C PRO A 12 21.05 -51.38 -56.10
N HIS A 13 19.71 -51.16 -56.08
CA HIS A 13 18.62 -51.97 -55.45
C HIS A 13 18.13 -53.07 -56.45
N PRO A 14 17.16 -54.02 -56.23
CA PRO A 14 16.14 -54.24 -55.15
C PRO A 14 15.91 -55.73 -54.73
N GLY A 15 14.95 -56.01 -53.84
CA GLY A 15 14.44 -57.37 -53.60
C GLY A 15 13.40 -57.49 -52.48
N SER A 16 12.12 -57.64 -52.86
CA SER A 16 10.93 -57.80 -52.02
C SER A 16 10.69 -59.24 -51.55
N ALA A 17 10.18 -59.43 -50.32
CA ALA A 17 9.28 -60.53 -50.00
C ALA A 17 8.29 -60.11 -48.91
N ALA A 18 7.01 -60.22 -49.25
CA ALA A 18 5.86 -60.00 -48.39
C ALA A 18 5.69 -61.17 -47.40
N GLY A 19 5.21 -60.85 -46.20
CA GLY A 19 4.65 -61.78 -45.23
C GLY A 19 3.63 -61.04 -44.39
N ALA A 20 2.36 -61.25 -44.71
CA ALA A 20 1.21 -60.66 -44.06
C ALA A 20 0.94 -61.31 -42.68
N ASP A 21 0.17 -60.57 -41.88
CA ASP A 21 -0.67 -61.00 -40.75
C ASP A 21 -0.01 -61.34 -39.41
N ALA A 22 0.07 -60.32 -38.56
CA ALA A 22 -0.48 -60.39 -37.20
C ALA A 22 -0.82 -58.99 -36.66
N ALA A 23 -2.12 -58.67 -36.60
CA ALA A 23 -2.66 -57.54 -35.84
C ALA A 23 -2.54 -57.81 -34.31
N PRO A 24 -2.79 -56.81 -33.44
CA PRO A 24 -1.87 -56.40 -32.39
C PRO A 24 -2.02 -57.22 -31.10
N ALA A 25 -0.89 -57.65 -30.54
CA ALA A 25 -0.87 -58.09 -29.15
C ALA A 25 -1.00 -56.88 -28.21
N ARG A 26 -2.23 -56.66 -27.72
CA ARG A 26 -2.51 -55.87 -26.52
C ARG A 26 -1.55 -56.32 -25.40
N ARG A 27 -0.62 -55.45 -25.00
CA ARG A 27 0.02 -55.53 -23.68
C ARG A 27 -0.57 -54.46 -22.76
N ALA A 28 -1.31 -54.98 -21.79
CA ALA A 28 -1.76 -54.41 -20.53
C ALA A 28 -1.21 -53.01 -20.16
N GLY A 29 -2.12 -52.05 -20.13
CA GLY A 29 -2.39 -51.18 -18.97
C GLY A 29 -1.21 -50.66 -18.15
N ALA A 30 -0.26 -49.97 -18.76
CA ALA A 30 0.49 -48.96 -17.99
C ALA A 30 -0.36 -47.69 -17.95
N PHE A 31 -1.06 -47.44 -16.85
CA PHE A 31 -1.61 -46.12 -16.57
C PHE A 31 -0.47 -45.11 -16.74
N ALA A 32 -0.64 -44.09 -17.59
CA ALA A 32 0.33 -43.01 -17.63
C ALA A 32 0.31 -42.35 -16.24
N SER A 33 1.42 -42.40 -15.50
CA SER A 33 1.52 -41.72 -14.22
C SER A 33 1.27 -40.23 -14.43
N ILE A 34 0.45 -39.60 -13.58
CA ILE A 34 0.38 -38.14 -13.53
C ILE A 34 1.82 -37.64 -13.33
N PRO A 35 2.31 -36.69 -14.14
CA PRO A 35 3.60 -36.07 -13.85
C PRO A 35 3.57 -35.54 -12.43
N ALA A 36 4.53 -35.94 -11.58
CA ALA A 36 4.49 -35.63 -10.15
C ALA A 36 4.48 -34.11 -9.85
N LEU A 37 5.02 -33.31 -10.77
CA LEU A 37 5.20 -31.87 -10.56
C LEU A 37 3.90 -31.10 -10.28
N PRO A 38 2.83 -31.13 -11.11
CA PRO A 38 1.57 -30.45 -10.78
C PRO A 38 0.97 -30.89 -9.47
N MET A 39 0.97 -32.20 -9.16
CA MET A 39 0.47 -32.69 -7.87
C MET A 39 1.30 -32.13 -6.70
N LEU A 40 2.62 -32.03 -6.85
CA LEU A 40 3.50 -31.38 -5.86
C LEU A 40 3.23 -29.88 -5.73
N LEU A 41 2.94 -29.17 -6.82
CA LEU A 41 2.58 -27.75 -6.79
C LEU A 41 1.24 -27.52 -6.09
N THR A 42 0.24 -28.34 -6.40
CA THR A 42 -1.09 -28.29 -5.79
C THR A 42 -1.05 -28.70 -4.32
N ALA A 43 -0.30 -29.75 -3.97
CA ALA A 43 -0.06 -30.15 -2.58
C ALA A 43 0.73 -29.07 -1.82
N GLY A 44 1.74 -28.47 -2.44
CA GLY A 44 2.50 -27.36 -1.87
C GLY A 44 1.63 -26.14 -1.61
N LEU A 45 0.71 -25.80 -2.54
CA LEU A 45 -0.25 -24.73 -2.35
C LEU A 45 -1.18 -25.02 -1.17
N PHE A 46 -1.70 -26.24 -1.07
CA PHE A 46 -2.52 -26.66 0.07
C PHE A 46 -1.75 -26.64 1.39
N ALA A 47 -0.47 -27.03 1.39
CA ALA A 47 0.38 -27.05 2.58
C ALA A 47 0.62 -25.65 3.18
N LEU A 48 0.45 -24.57 2.41
CA LEU A 48 0.53 -23.20 2.95
C LEU A 48 -0.53 -22.91 4.01
N ASN A 49 -1.63 -23.67 4.06
CA ASN A 49 -2.62 -23.57 5.13
C ASN A 49 -2.05 -23.87 6.52
N PHE A 50 -0.95 -24.60 6.63
CA PHE A 50 -0.32 -24.92 7.91
C PHE A 50 0.58 -23.79 8.44
N LEU A 51 0.79 -22.72 7.67
CA LEU A 51 1.50 -21.55 8.16
C LEU A 51 0.60 -20.75 9.12
N PRO A 52 1.13 -20.25 10.27
CA PRO A 52 0.35 -19.45 11.22
C PRO A 52 -0.41 -18.30 10.53
N ARG A 53 0.29 -17.56 9.67
CA ARG A 53 -0.26 -16.45 8.88
C ARG A 53 -1.52 -16.76 8.08
N VAL A 54 -1.66 -18.00 7.59
CA VAL A 54 -2.81 -18.46 6.78
C VAL A 54 -3.86 -19.11 7.67
N SER A 55 -3.45 -20.01 8.56
CA SER A 55 -4.36 -20.75 9.46
C SER A 55 -5.16 -19.85 10.40
N GLU A 56 -4.62 -18.69 10.79
CA GLU A 56 -5.30 -17.71 11.66
C GLU A 56 -6.49 -17.01 10.97
N ASN A 57 -6.54 -16.97 9.63
CA ASN A 57 -7.65 -16.37 8.89
C ASN A 57 -8.46 -17.45 8.13
N PRO A 58 -9.67 -17.81 8.60
CA PRO A 58 -10.49 -18.85 7.97
C PRO A 58 -10.86 -18.59 6.51
N ARG A 59 -11.07 -17.31 6.12
CA ARG A 59 -11.41 -16.95 4.75
C ARG A 59 -10.22 -17.13 3.81
N LEU A 60 -9.04 -16.71 4.26
CA LEU A 60 -7.79 -16.90 3.52
C LEU A 60 -7.45 -18.38 3.35
N ALA A 61 -7.53 -19.16 4.43
CA ALA A 61 -7.33 -20.61 4.38
C ALA A 61 -8.35 -21.31 3.48
N GLY A 62 -9.62 -20.88 3.54
CA GLY A 62 -10.69 -21.35 2.66
C GLY A 62 -10.41 -21.04 1.18
N ALA A 63 -9.92 -19.84 0.86
CA ALA A 63 -9.55 -19.46 -0.50
C ALA A 63 -8.42 -20.33 -1.06
N ILE A 64 -7.33 -20.52 -0.30
CA ILE A 64 -6.19 -21.37 -0.70
C ILE A 64 -6.64 -22.83 -0.87
N SER A 65 -7.41 -23.35 0.08
CA SER A 65 -7.92 -24.73 0.04
C SER A 65 -8.88 -24.96 -1.13
N GLY A 66 -9.79 -24.01 -1.38
CA GLY A 66 -10.73 -24.09 -2.49
C GLY A 66 -10.04 -24.07 -3.85
N VAL A 67 -9.03 -23.19 -4.02
CA VAL A 67 -8.23 -23.14 -5.25
C VAL A 67 -7.41 -24.40 -5.44
N ALA A 68 -6.73 -24.89 -4.39
CA ALA A 68 -5.97 -26.14 -4.45
C ALA A 68 -6.87 -27.34 -4.80
N GLY A 69 -8.07 -27.42 -4.18
CA GLY A 69 -9.06 -28.44 -4.50
C GLY A 69 -9.54 -28.37 -5.94
N GLY A 70 -9.82 -27.17 -6.46
CA GLY A 70 -10.19 -26.96 -7.86
C GLY A 70 -9.09 -27.39 -8.84
N LEU A 71 -7.83 -27.03 -8.58
CA LEU A 71 -6.68 -27.47 -9.37
C LEU A 71 -6.53 -29.00 -9.34
N PHE A 72 -6.64 -29.61 -8.17
CA PHE A 72 -6.55 -31.06 -7.99
C PHE A 72 -7.64 -31.80 -8.78
N VAL A 73 -8.89 -31.33 -8.72
CA VAL A 73 -9.98 -31.91 -9.51
C VAL A 73 -9.70 -31.78 -11.01
N TRP A 74 -9.20 -30.63 -11.47
CA TRP A 74 -8.85 -30.44 -12.88
C TRP A 74 -7.69 -31.36 -13.31
N GLU A 75 -6.65 -31.51 -12.49
CA GLU A 75 -5.57 -32.49 -12.69
C GLU A 75 -6.12 -33.91 -12.86
N LEU A 76 -6.99 -34.34 -11.95
CA LEU A 76 -7.61 -35.67 -11.97
C LEU A 76 -8.43 -35.88 -13.24
N VAL A 77 -9.23 -34.89 -13.64
CA VAL A 77 -10.02 -34.95 -14.89
C VAL A 77 -9.11 -35.09 -16.11
N LEU A 78 -8.05 -34.28 -16.21
CA LEU A 78 -7.11 -34.36 -17.33
C LEU A 78 -6.36 -35.68 -17.38
N TRP A 79 -6.01 -36.24 -16.22
CA TRP A 79 -5.40 -37.56 -16.13
C TRP A 79 -6.33 -38.67 -16.63
N VAL A 80 -7.59 -38.68 -16.16
CA VAL A 80 -8.60 -39.65 -16.63
C VAL A 80 -8.80 -39.53 -18.14
N LEU A 81 -8.92 -38.31 -18.67
CA LEU A 81 -9.08 -38.06 -20.10
C LEU A 81 -7.84 -38.46 -20.91
N SER A 82 -6.63 -38.20 -20.39
CA SER A 82 -5.35 -38.58 -20.99
C SER A 82 -5.23 -40.09 -21.15
N ASN A 83 -5.56 -40.85 -20.10
CA ASN A 83 -5.55 -42.30 -20.12
C ASN A 83 -6.59 -42.88 -21.09
N ARG A 84 -7.81 -42.32 -21.10
CA ARG A 84 -8.86 -42.74 -22.06
C ARG A 84 -8.49 -42.49 -23.51
N ARG A 85 -7.78 -41.38 -23.79
CA ARG A 85 -7.39 -40.97 -25.15
C ARG A 85 -6.00 -41.48 -25.56
N ALA A 86 -5.31 -42.22 -24.69
CA ALA A 86 -3.92 -42.65 -24.88
C ALA A 86 -2.96 -41.51 -25.30
N ARG A 87 -3.19 -40.30 -24.78
CA ARG A 87 -2.36 -39.11 -25.04
C ARG A 87 -1.61 -38.72 -23.78
N PRO A 88 -0.30 -39.00 -23.67
CA PRO A 88 0.45 -38.72 -22.44
C PRO A 88 0.55 -37.22 -22.15
N LEU A 89 0.38 -36.85 -20.89
CA LEU A 89 0.65 -35.50 -20.39
C LEU A 89 2.16 -35.30 -20.32
N SER A 90 2.71 -34.46 -21.21
CA SER A 90 4.16 -34.23 -21.30
C SER A 90 4.55 -32.86 -20.73
N ILE A 91 5.71 -32.83 -20.08
CA ILE A 91 6.38 -31.64 -19.56
C ILE A 91 7.76 -31.55 -20.20
N THR A 92 8.13 -30.38 -20.67
CA THR A 92 9.47 -30.07 -21.18
C THR A 92 10.00 -28.85 -20.48
N PHE A 93 11.24 -28.91 -19.98
CA PHE A 93 11.90 -27.74 -19.41
C PHE A 93 12.47 -26.85 -20.52
N ALA A 94 12.04 -25.59 -20.58
CA ALA A 94 12.40 -24.62 -21.60
C ALA A 94 12.65 -23.23 -20.96
N PRO A 95 13.77 -23.07 -20.24
CA PRO A 95 14.09 -21.80 -19.59
C PRO A 95 14.42 -20.73 -20.64
N VAL A 96 13.81 -19.55 -20.50
CA VAL A 96 14.11 -18.38 -21.35
C VAL A 96 14.91 -17.39 -20.51
N LYS A 97 16.06 -16.95 -21.05
CA LYS A 97 17.01 -16.10 -20.30
C LYS A 97 16.38 -14.83 -19.76
N SER A 98 15.57 -14.20 -20.58
CA SER A 98 14.94 -12.93 -20.27
C SER A 98 13.97 -13.00 -19.08
N HIS A 99 13.27 -14.12 -18.89
CA HIS A 99 12.31 -14.28 -17.81
C HIS A 99 12.98 -14.32 -16.42
N TRP A 100 14.07 -15.08 -16.26
CA TRP A 100 14.71 -15.17 -14.95
C TRP A 100 15.49 -13.91 -14.58
N VAL A 101 16.06 -13.19 -15.57
CA VAL A 101 16.69 -11.89 -15.32
C VAL A 101 15.65 -10.88 -14.82
N GLN A 102 14.49 -10.80 -15.47
CA GLN A 102 13.40 -9.93 -15.03
C GLN A 102 12.89 -10.30 -13.63
N ALA A 103 12.77 -11.60 -13.34
CA ALA A 103 12.38 -12.08 -12.02
C ALA A 103 13.39 -11.69 -10.93
N LEU A 104 14.70 -11.78 -11.21
CA LEU A 104 15.73 -11.37 -10.25
C LEU A 104 15.69 -9.86 -9.98
N VAL A 105 15.53 -9.03 -11.01
CA VAL A 105 15.40 -7.58 -10.84
C VAL A 105 14.18 -7.24 -9.99
N GLN A 106 13.02 -7.83 -10.29
CA GLN A 106 11.80 -7.60 -9.50
C GLN A 106 11.94 -8.13 -8.07
N LEU A 107 12.55 -9.29 -7.87
CA LEU A 107 12.82 -9.84 -6.55
C LEU A 107 13.73 -8.91 -5.74
N SER A 108 14.78 -8.31 -6.35
CA SER A 108 15.62 -7.34 -5.64
C SER A 108 14.86 -6.11 -5.17
N ILE A 109 13.88 -5.63 -5.97
CA ILE A 109 13.03 -4.49 -5.60
C ILE A 109 12.13 -4.87 -4.44
N ILE A 110 11.49 -6.05 -4.48
CA ILE A 110 10.62 -6.52 -3.40
C ILE A 110 11.43 -6.74 -2.11
N LEU A 111 12.63 -7.32 -2.20
CA LEU A 111 13.49 -7.52 -1.04
C LEU A 111 13.93 -6.20 -0.43
N TYR A 112 14.32 -5.22 -1.26
CA TYR A 112 14.68 -3.89 -0.81
C TYR A 112 13.50 -3.15 -0.17
N TRP A 113 12.33 -3.17 -0.81
CA TRP A 113 11.12 -2.56 -0.30
C TRP A 113 10.72 -3.14 1.06
N GLY A 114 10.80 -4.47 1.22
CA GLY A 114 10.47 -5.13 2.48
C GLY A 114 11.41 -4.81 3.64
N TRP A 115 12.60 -4.27 3.36
CA TRP A 115 13.49 -3.75 4.40
C TRP A 115 12.88 -2.57 5.15
N PHE A 116 12.19 -1.69 4.41
CA PHE A 116 11.52 -0.50 4.93
C PHE A 116 10.08 -0.76 5.34
N TRP A 117 9.36 -1.62 4.61
CA TRP A 117 7.98 -1.98 4.91
C TRP A 117 7.84 -3.49 5.12
N ARG A 118 7.92 -3.92 6.38
CA ARG A 118 7.98 -5.35 6.76
C ARG A 118 6.77 -6.17 6.35
N GLU A 119 5.63 -5.53 6.07
CA GLU A 119 4.44 -6.20 5.52
C GLU A 119 4.72 -6.92 4.20
N VAL A 120 5.67 -6.44 3.40
CA VAL A 120 6.14 -7.13 2.19
C VAL A 120 6.65 -8.53 2.52
N TYR A 121 7.40 -8.69 3.61
CA TYR A 121 7.90 -9.99 4.05
C TYR A 121 6.82 -10.85 4.67
N ALA A 122 5.90 -10.25 5.43
CA ALA A 122 4.72 -10.95 5.96
C ALA A 122 3.83 -11.50 4.83
N PHE A 123 3.82 -10.83 3.67
CA PHE A 123 3.05 -11.23 2.49
C PHE A 123 3.76 -12.28 1.60
N MET A 124 5.04 -12.60 1.84
CA MET A 124 5.80 -13.56 1.01
C MET A 124 5.15 -14.95 0.86
N PRO A 125 4.56 -15.56 1.90
CA PRO A 125 3.83 -16.83 1.74
C PRO A 125 2.69 -16.74 0.73
N LEU A 126 2.05 -15.58 0.62
CA LEU A 126 0.97 -15.32 -0.32
C LEU A 126 1.49 -15.09 -1.75
N ILE A 127 2.67 -14.51 -1.90
CA ILE A 127 3.38 -14.47 -3.20
C ILE A 127 3.75 -15.89 -3.64
N LEU A 128 4.22 -16.74 -2.72
CA LEU A 128 4.49 -18.15 -3.01
C LEU A 128 3.22 -18.90 -3.41
N ALA A 129 2.10 -18.68 -2.72
CA ALA A 129 0.79 -19.25 -3.10
C ALA A 129 0.42 -18.88 -4.54
N GLN A 130 0.55 -17.61 -4.91
CA GLN A 130 0.31 -17.13 -6.26
C GLN A 130 1.25 -17.78 -7.29
N MET A 131 2.51 -18.00 -6.93
CA MET A 131 3.50 -18.66 -7.78
C MET A 131 3.11 -20.11 -8.06
N LEU A 132 2.83 -20.89 -7.01
CA LEU A 132 2.43 -22.29 -7.14
C LEU A 132 1.14 -22.43 -7.95
N PHE A 133 0.15 -21.58 -7.66
CA PHE A 133 -1.10 -21.50 -8.42
C PHE A 133 -0.84 -21.26 -9.91
N LEU A 134 -0.04 -20.25 -10.26
CA LEU A 134 0.17 -19.89 -11.66
C LEU A 134 0.91 -20.98 -12.43
N TYR A 135 1.96 -21.58 -11.83
CA TYR A 135 2.65 -22.70 -12.45
C TYR A 135 1.68 -23.85 -12.76
N CYS A 136 0.84 -24.22 -11.79
CA CYS A 136 -0.16 -25.26 -12.00
C CYS A 136 -1.18 -24.87 -13.08
N LEU A 137 -1.76 -23.67 -12.99
CA LEU A 137 -2.76 -23.17 -13.92
C LEU A 137 -2.24 -23.16 -15.36
N GLU A 138 -1.02 -22.68 -15.60
CA GLU A 138 -0.43 -22.66 -16.95
C GLU A 138 -0.26 -24.07 -17.53
N GLY A 139 0.17 -25.03 -16.69
CA GLY A 139 0.27 -26.44 -17.08
C GLY A 139 -1.09 -27.04 -17.45
N LEU A 140 -2.09 -26.84 -16.61
CA LEU A 140 -3.45 -27.37 -16.83
C LEU A 140 -4.12 -26.80 -18.07
N ILE A 141 -4.01 -25.50 -18.31
CA ILE A 141 -4.54 -24.88 -19.54
C ILE A 141 -3.81 -25.46 -20.77
N THR A 142 -2.49 -25.62 -20.70
CA THR A 142 -1.70 -26.14 -21.83
C THR A 142 -2.07 -27.58 -22.16
N TRP A 143 -2.20 -28.44 -21.15
CA TRP A 143 -2.64 -29.83 -21.32
C TRP A 143 -4.08 -29.96 -21.78
N SER A 144 -4.98 -29.11 -21.30
CA SER A 144 -6.37 -29.05 -21.77
C SER A 144 -6.46 -28.78 -23.27
N ARG A 145 -5.44 -28.10 -23.84
CA ARG A 145 -5.32 -27.82 -25.28
C ARG A 145 -4.57 -28.90 -26.05
N GLY A 146 -4.21 -30.02 -25.41
CA GLY A 146 -3.46 -31.12 -26.01
C GLY A 146 -2.02 -30.78 -26.37
N ARG A 147 -1.42 -29.79 -25.70
CA ARG A 147 -0.04 -29.33 -25.95
C ARG A 147 0.90 -29.81 -24.84
N THR A 148 2.19 -29.91 -25.14
CA THR A 148 3.24 -30.14 -24.15
C THR A 148 3.42 -28.91 -23.26
N TRP A 149 3.42 -29.11 -21.94
CA TRP A 149 3.67 -28.02 -21.00
C TRP A 149 5.15 -27.65 -20.99
N ARG A 150 5.44 -26.40 -21.34
CA ARG A 150 6.80 -25.83 -21.32
C ARG A 150 7.07 -25.17 -19.97
N LEU A 151 7.73 -25.92 -19.08
CA LEU A 151 8.13 -25.42 -17.78
C LEU A 151 9.31 -24.44 -17.92
N GLY A 152 9.19 -23.24 -17.36
CA GLY A 152 10.26 -22.25 -17.37
C GLY A 152 10.01 -21.15 -16.35
N PHE A 153 10.73 -20.04 -16.47
CA PHE A 153 10.64 -18.92 -15.52
C PHE A 153 9.54 -17.90 -15.87
N GLY A 154 8.69 -18.17 -16.87
CA GLY A 154 7.66 -17.23 -17.35
C GLY A 154 6.66 -16.76 -16.28
N PRO A 155 6.16 -17.64 -15.40
CA PRO A 155 5.30 -17.25 -14.28
C PRO A 155 5.93 -16.26 -13.30
N MET A 156 7.24 -16.35 -13.04
CA MET A 156 7.88 -15.58 -11.98
C MET A 156 7.76 -14.06 -12.18
N PRO A 157 8.14 -13.49 -13.35
CA PRO A 157 7.96 -12.07 -13.57
C PRO A 157 6.52 -11.59 -13.52
N ILE A 158 5.55 -12.44 -13.88
CA ILE A 158 4.12 -12.07 -13.86
C ILE A 158 3.66 -11.90 -12.40
N ILE A 159 4.01 -12.85 -11.53
CA ILE A 159 3.63 -12.79 -10.12
C ILE A 159 4.35 -11.65 -9.42
N LEU A 160 5.68 -11.55 -9.56
CA LEU A 160 6.45 -10.53 -8.87
C LEU A 160 6.04 -9.12 -9.32
N SER A 161 5.79 -8.91 -10.62
CA SER A 161 5.28 -7.63 -11.12
C SER A 161 3.87 -7.29 -10.62
N THR A 162 2.99 -8.28 -10.55
CA THR A 162 1.63 -8.10 -10.02
C THR A 162 1.68 -7.61 -8.56
N ASN A 163 2.58 -8.20 -7.77
CA ASN A 163 2.76 -7.87 -6.36
C ASN A 163 3.62 -6.62 -6.10
N LEU A 164 4.11 -5.92 -7.13
CA LEU A 164 4.72 -4.60 -6.95
C LEU A 164 3.67 -3.46 -7.00
N LEU A 165 2.42 -3.78 -7.31
CA LEU A 165 1.39 -2.78 -7.62
C LEU A 165 0.09 -2.98 -6.85
N LEU A 166 -0.36 -4.23 -6.67
CA LEU A 166 -1.67 -4.48 -6.06
C LEU A 166 -1.70 -5.81 -5.29
N TRP A 167 -2.15 -5.71 -4.03
CA TRP A 167 -2.52 -6.86 -3.21
C TRP A 167 -3.96 -6.73 -2.74
N PHE A 168 -4.68 -7.86 -2.71
CA PHE A 168 -5.93 -7.97 -1.97
C PHE A 168 -5.67 -8.22 -0.47
N LYS A 169 -6.57 -7.71 0.37
CA LYS A 169 -6.59 -8.06 1.80
C LYS A 169 -6.97 -9.53 1.95
N ASP A 170 -6.55 -10.15 3.06
CA ASP A 170 -6.64 -11.59 3.31
C ASP A 170 -8.05 -12.17 3.07
N ASP A 171 -9.06 -11.47 3.57
CA ASP A 171 -10.47 -11.87 3.44
C ASP A 171 -10.95 -11.97 1.98
N TRP A 172 -10.29 -11.23 1.09
CA TRP A 172 -10.62 -11.11 -0.33
C TRP A 172 -9.53 -11.71 -1.22
N PHE A 173 -8.59 -12.47 -0.65
CA PHE A 173 -7.43 -12.98 -1.37
C PHE A 173 -7.76 -13.90 -2.54
N ILE A 174 -8.97 -14.49 -2.57
CA ILE A 174 -9.48 -15.23 -3.74
C ILE A 174 -9.45 -14.38 -5.03
N LEU A 175 -9.68 -13.06 -4.92
CA LEU A 175 -9.62 -12.14 -6.04
C LEU A 175 -8.19 -11.97 -6.59
N GLN A 176 -7.15 -12.23 -5.79
CA GLN A 176 -5.77 -12.27 -6.25
C GLN A 176 -5.56 -13.41 -7.26
N PHE A 177 -6.07 -14.60 -6.96
CA PHE A 177 -6.02 -15.75 -7.88
C PHE A 177 -6.82 -15.49 -9.16
N LEU A 178 -8.02 -14.89 -9.02
CA LEU A 178 -8.85 -14.50 -10.16
C LEU A 178 -8.13 -13.49 -11.07
N MET A 179 -7.51 -12.46 -10.50
CA MET A 179 -6.73 -11.46 -11.23
C MET A 179 -5.61 -12.10 -12.06
N ILE A 180 -4.85 -13.01 -11.44
CA ILE A 180 -3.76 -13.74 -12.11
C ILE A 180 -4.31 -14.62 -13.23
N ALA A 181 -5.41 -15.34 -12.96
CA ALA A 181 -6.05 -16.19 -13.96
C ALA A 181 -6.52 -15.38 -15.17
N LEU A 182 -7.19 -14.23 -14.95
CA LEU A 182 -7.63 -13.33 -16.01
C LEU A 182 -6.47 -12.81 -16.86
N GLY A 183 -5.35 -12.41 -16.22
CA GLY A 183 -4.14 -11.98 -16.92
C GLY A 183 -3.58 -13.05 -17.86
N VAL A 184 -3.52 -14.30 -17.40
CA VAL A 184 -2.97 -15.43 -18.15
C VAL A 184 -3.93 -15.91 -19.24
N LEU A 185 -5.23 -15.94 -18.96
CA LEU A 185 -6.25 -16.23 -19.96
C LEU A 185 -6.21 -15.16 -21.07
N GLY A 186 -6.10 -13.88 -20.72
CA GLY A 186 -5.91 -12.79 -21.68
C GLY A 186 -4.71 -13.05 -22.60
N LYS A 187 -3.55 -13.40 -22.03
CA LYS A 187 -2.36 -13.79 -22.80
C LYS A 187 -2.60 -14.97 -23.74
N GLN A 188 -3.33 -15.99 -23.28
CA GLN A 188 -3.49 -17.25 -24.01
C GLN A 188 -4.54 -17.22 -25.12
N PHE A 189 -5.57 -16.38 -24.97
CA PHE A 189 -6.74 -16.34 -25.84
C PHE A 189 -6.85 -15.05 -26.65
N ILE A 190 -6.32 -13.93 -26.16
CA ILE A 190 -6.35 -12.65 -26.88
C ILE A 190 -5.03 -12.44 -27.61
N THR A 191 -5.03 -12.83 -28.88
CA THR A 191 -3.86 -12.80 -29.75
C THR A 191 -4.21 -12.16 -31.08
N TRP A 192 -3.23 -11.51 -31.71
CA TRP A 192 -3.31 -11.09 -33.11
C TRP A 192 -2.32 -11.86 -33.98
N GLU A 193 -2.37 -11.62 -35.28
CA GLU A 193 -1.32 -12.06 -36.20
C GLU A 193 -0.32 -10.93 -36.43
N ARG A 194 0.95 -11.17 -36.11
CA ARG A 194 2.04 -10.23 -36.27
C ARG A 194 3.18 -10.94 -36.99
N ASP A 195 3.41 -10.56 -38.26
CA ASP A 195 4.41 -11.15 -39.18
C ASP A 195 4.26 -12.67 -39.37
N GLY A 196 3.04 -13.13 -39.64
CA GLY A 196 2.75 -14.55 -39.87
C GLY A 196 2.85 -15.42 -38.61
N ARG A 197 2.99 -14.83 -37.42
CA ARG A 197 2.97 -15.53 -36.13
C ARG A 197 1.86 -14.99 -35.25
N ARG A 198 1.17 -15.90 -34.57
CA ARG A 198 0.18 -15.54 -33.55
C ARG A 198 0.89 -15.13 -32.26
N THR A 199 0.71 -13.88 -31.84
CA THR A 199 1.32 -13.34 -30.61
C THR A 199 0.26 -12.71 -29.72
N HIS A 200 0.48 -12.73 -28.41
CA HIS A 200 -0.41 -12.09 -27.46
C HIS A 200 -0.30 -10.57 -27.56
N ILE A 201 -1.41 -9.89 -27.28
CA ILE A 201 -1.51 -8.44 -27.37
C ILE A 201 -1.03 -7.79 -26.07
N PHE A 202 -1.47 -8.34 -24.94
CA PHE A 202 -1.36 -7.69 -23.64
C PHE A 202 -0.25 -8.24 -22.78
N ASN A 203 0.36 -7.36 -21.99
CA ASN A 203 1.14 -7.81 -20.84
C ASN A 203 0.17 -8.50 -19.84
N PRO A 204 0.46 -9.75 -19.39
CA PRO A 204 -0.47 -10.51 -18.56
C PRO A 204 -0.78 -9.85 -17.20
N SER A 205 0.24 -9.32 -16.51
CA SER A 205 0.04 -8.70 -15.19
C SER A 205 -0.74 -7.40 -15.33
N ALA A 206 -0.35 -6.55 -16.29
CA ALA A 206 -1.03 -5.28 -16.53
C ALA A 206 -2.49 -5.48 -16.93
N PHE A 207 -2.77 -6.44 -17.82
CA PHE A 207 -4.14 -6.75 -18.24
C PHE A 207 -5.04 -7.20 -17.09
N GLY A 208 -4.56 -8.16 -16.28
CA GLY A 208 -5.31 -8.65 -15.12
C GLY A 208 -5.60 -7.52 -14.12
N GLN A 209 -4.60 -6.69 -13.84
CA GLN A 209 -4.73 -5.56 -12.93
C GLN A 209 -5.66 -4.47 -13.46
N SER A 210 -5.58 -4.11 -14.75
CA SER A 210 -6.46 -3.09 -15.33
C SER A 210 -7.92 -3.56 -15.34
N LEU A 211 -8.19 -4.84 -15.62
CA LEU A 211 -9.56 -5.35 -15.61
C LEU A 211 -10.17 -5.32 -14.21
N ILE A 212 -9.40 -5.75 -13.20
CA ILE A 212 -9.81 -5.67 -11.80
C ILE A 212 -9.95 -4.21 -11.35
N ALA A 213 -9.05 -3.32 -11.77
CA ALA A 213 -9.13 -1.89 -11.48
C ALA A 213 -10.47 -1.32 -11.95
N LEU A 214 -10.87 -1.60 -13.20
CA LEU A 214 -12.15 -1.12 -13.73
C LEU A 214 -13.34 -1.62 -12.91
N VAL A 215 -13.32 -2.88 -12.47
CA VAL A 215 -14.38 -3.43 -11.60
C VAL A 215 -14.39 -2.72 -10.25
N LEU A 216 -13.24 -2.59 -9.59
CA LEU A 216 -13.13 -1.96 -8.25
C LEU A 216 -13.46 -0.46 -8.26
N ILE A 217 -13.18 0.23 -9.37
CA ILE A 217 -13.57 1.62 -9.57
C ILE A 217 -15.09 1.69 -9.75
N ALA A 218 -15.67 0.84 -10.61
CA ALA A 218 -17.10 0.83 -10.87
C ALA A 218 -17.94 0.45 -9.62
N THR A 219 -17.42 -0.41 -8.74
CA THR A 219 -18.10 -0.80 -7.50
C THR A 219 -17.81 0.12 -6.31
N GLY A 220 -16.85 1.05 -6.42
CA GLY A 220 -16.43 1.91 -5.32
C GLY A 220 -15.69 1.19 -4.18
N THR A 221 -15.30 -0.07 -4.35
CA THR A 221 -14.74 -0.92 -3.28
C THR A 221 -13.21 -0.95 -3.24
N THR A 222 -12.56 0.04 -3.87
CA THR A 222 -11.10 0.06 -4.08
C THR A 222 -10.30 0.03 -2.76
N ASN A 223 -10.65 0.90 -1.80
CA ASN A 223 -9.90 1.07 -0.55
C ASN A 223 -10.20 -0.04 0.48
N ASP A 224 -11.37 -0.66 0.37
CA ASP A 224 -11.83 -1.64 1.35
C ASP A 224 -11.23 -3.02 1.09
N LEU A 225 -11.02 -3.38 -0.18
CA LEU A 225 -10.62 -4.74 -0.56
C LEU A 225 -9.10 -4.88 -0.78
N THR A 226 -8.39 -3.79 -1.03
CA THR A 226 -6.99 -3.83 -1.47
C THR A 226 -6.05 -3.04 -0.56
N TRP A 227 -4.77 -3.37 -0.65
CA TRP A 227 -3.67 -2.59 -0.07
C TRP A 227 -3.09 -1.56 -1.05
N GLY A 228 -3.75 -1.30 -2.19
CA GLY A 228 -3.19 -0.49 -3.28
C GLY A 228 -2.73 0.91 -2.85
N LYS A 229 -3.48 1.54 -1.95
CA LYS A 229 -3.15 2.86 -1.40
C LYS A 229 -1.87 2.83 -0.55
N GLN A 230 -1.78 1.87 0.37
CA GLN A 230 -0.61 1.69 1.24
C GLN A 230 0.62 1.28 0.44
N ILE A 231 0.44 0.41 -0.56
CA ILE A 231 1.52 0.02 -1.48
C ILE A 231 2.06 1.26 -2.18
N ALA A 232 1.20 2.08 -2.78
CA ALA A 232 1.62 3.31 -3.46
C ALA A 232 2.35 4.27 -2.51
N ALA A 233 1.85 4.45 -1.29
CA ALA A 233 2.44 5.36 -0.30
C ALA A 233 3.79 4.87 0.25
N THR A 234 3.97 3.55 0.43
CA THR A 234 5.18 2.95 1.00
C THR A 234 6.24 2.62 -0.04
N PHE A 235 5.92 2.74 -1.33
CA PHE A 235 6.85 2.48 -2.42
C PHE A 235 7.91 3.58 -2.56
N GLU A 236 7.65 4.77 -2.01
CA GLU A 236 8.55 5.93 -2.00
C GLU A 236 9.64 5.81 -0.91
N THR A 237 10.31 4.65 -0.84
CA THR A 237 11.44 4.46 0.07
C THR A 237 12.69 5.20 -0.43
N PRO A 238 13.65 5.51 0.46
CA PRO A 238 14.94 6.07 0.03
C PRO A 238 15.53 5.26 -1.12
N HIS A 239 16.11 5.94 -2.11
CA HIS A 239 16.80 5.34 -3.26
C HIS A 239 16.04 4.29 -4.09
N MET A 240 14.72 4.17 -3.95
CA MET A 240 13.91 3.22 -4.73
C MET A 240 14.04 3.49 -6.24
N LEU A 241 14.01 4.77 -6.63
CA LEU A 241 14.15 5.18 -8.03
C LEU A 241 15.49 4.77 -8.62
N VAL A 242 16.57 4.94 -7.87
CA VAL A 242 17.92 4.52 -8.27
C VAL A 242 17.99 3.00 -8.43
N LEU A 243 17.42 2.24 -7.50
CA LEU A 243 17.35 0.77 -7.61
C LEU A 243 16.59 0.33 -8.87
N ILE A 244 15.40 0.89 -9.10
CA ILE A 244 14.59 0.58 -10.28
C ILE A 244 15.32 0.99 -11.56
N PHE A 245 16.01 2.13 -11.56
CA PHE A 245 16.77 2.60 -12.71
C PHE A 245 17.91 1.63 -13.07
N PHE A 246 18.75 1.24 -12.12
CA PHE A 246 19.86 0.32 -12.37
C PHE A 246 19.38 -1.08 -12.77
N GLY A 247 18.38 -1.63 -12.08
CA GLY A 247 17.74 -2.88 -12.47
C GLY A 247 17.11 -2.78 -13.87
N GLY A 248 16.54 -1.62 -14.16
CA GLY A 248 15.94 -1.30 -15.44
C GLY A 248 16.92 -1.21 -16.60
N LEU A 249 18.17 -0.74 -16.39
CA LEU A 249 19.21 -0.74 -17.42
C LEU A 249 19.51 -2.15 -17.93
N VAL A 250 19.48 -3.16 -17.05
CA VAL A 250 19.66 -4.57 -17.44
C VAL A 250 18.56 -4.99 -18.41
N VAL A 251 17.31 -4.63 -18.10
CA VAL A 251 16.15 -4.98 -18.92
C VAL A 251 16.16 -4.18 -20.24
N GLN A 252 16.49 -2.89 -20.19
CA GLN A 252 16.63 -2.03 -21.37
C GLN A 252 17.71 -2.54 -22.34
N PHE A 253 18.82 -3.07 -21.81
CA PHE A 253 19.85 -3.71 -22.61
C PHE A 253 19.32 -4.94 -23.33
N LEU A 254 18.59 -5.82 -22.63
CA LEU A 254 18.09 -7.08 -23.19
C LEU A 254 16.94 -6.91 -24.18
N PHE A 255 16.10 -5.89 -24.01
CA PHE A 255 14.84 -5.76 -24.77
C PHE A 255 14.74 -4.50 -25.64
N HIS A 256 15.77 -3.64 -25.65
CA HIS A 256 15.83 -2.42 -26.49
C HIS A 256 14.66 -1.43 -26.26
N VAL A 257 14.23 -1.26 -25.00
CA VAL A 257 13.08 -0.42 -24.61
C VAL A 257 13.47 0.98 -24.08
N THR A 258 14.75 1.32 -24.14
CA THR A 258 15.30 2.59 -23.60
C THR A 258 14.56 3.83 -24.11
N LEU A 259 14.30 3.91 -25.43
CA LEU A 259 13.61 5.06 -26.03
C LEU A 259 12.19 5.26 -25.50
N MET A 260 11.49 4.18 -25.19
CA MET A 260 10.15 4.27 -24.60
C MET A 260 10.25 4.97 -23.24
N THR A 261 11.20 4.52 -22.41
CA THR A 261 11.42 5.08 -21.07
C THR A 261 11.82 6.55 -21.12
N VAL A 262 12.85 6.88 -21.90
CA VAL A 262 13.40 8.24 -22.01
C VAL A 262 12.32 9.22 -22.46
N SER A 263 11.56 8.86 -23.50
CA SER A 263 10.50 9.72 -24.05
C SER A 263 9.34 9.90 -23.07
N ALA A 264 8.95 8.86 -22.33
CA ALA A 264 7.93 8.98 -21.28
C ALA A 264 8.37 9.93 -20.17
N VAL A 265 9.58 9.74 -19.63
CA VAL A 265 10.11 10.60 -18.57
C VAL A 265 10.27 12.04 -19.04
N ALA A 266 10.85 12.26 -20.22
CA ALA A 266 11.02 13.60 -20.78
C ALA A 266 9.67 14.32 -20.95
N THR A 267 8.66 13.60 -21.48
CA THR A 267 7.31 14.15 -21.67
C THR A 267 6.69 14.55 -20.34
N LEU A 268 6.80 13.71 -19.30
CA LEU A 268 6.27 14.04 -17.97
C LEU A 268 6.96 15.23 -17.33
N CYS A 269 8.29 15.31 -17.43
CA CYS A 269 9.04 16.48 -16.95
C CYS A 269 8.55 17.76 -17.64
N ILE A 270 8.40 17.73 -18.98
CA ILE A 270 7.93 18.87 -19.76
C ILE A 270 6.52 19.28 -19.31
N LEU A 271 5.58 18.32 -19.19
CA LEU A 271 4.22 18.59 -18.76
C LEU A 271 4.15 19.15 -17.34
N ASN A 272 4.92 18.59 -16.40
CA ASN A 272 4.97 19.06 -15.02
C ASN A 272 5.56 20.48 -14.92
N ILE A 273 6.63 20.77 -15.67
CA ILE A 273 7.24 22.11 -15.73
C ILE A 273 6.24 23.11 -16.32
N LEU A 274 5.60 22.79 -17.44
CA LEU A 274 4.57 23.63 -18.06
C LEU A 274 3.43 23.92 -17.08
N PHE A 275 2.91 22.90 -16.41
CA PHE A 275 1.85 23.07 -15.42
C PHE A 275 2.30 23.98 -14.27
N THR A 276 3.52 23.79 -13.77
CA THR A 276 4.07 24.59 -12.67
C THR A 276 4.25 26.05 -13.07
N GLN A 277 4.74 26.31 -14.29
CA GLN A 277 4.89 27.67 -14.81
C GLN A 277 3.53 28.38 -15.01
N VAL A 278 2.50 27.64 -15.42
CA VAL A 278 1.16 28.20 -15.67
C VAL A 278 0.39 28.44 -14.37
N THR A 279 0.47 27.52 -13.41
CA THR A 279 -0.37 27.56 -12.19
C THR A 279 0.36 28.14 -10.98
N GLY A 280 1.69 28.15 -10.99
CA GLY A 280 2.50 28.45 -9.80
C GLY A 280 2.44 27.36 -8.73
N THR A 281 1.90 26.17 -9.06
CA THR A 281 1.81 25.00 -8.16
C THR A 281 2.28 23.74 -8.85
N TYR A 282 2.70 22.74 -8.08
CA TYR A 282 3.16 21.47 -8.63
C TYR A 282 2.00 20.55 -9.00
N TYR A 283 2.10 19.91 -10.17
CA TYR A 283 1.11 18.94 -10.61
C TYR A 283 1.17 17.66 -9.77
N PHE A 284 2.37 17.11 -9.65
CA PHE A 284 2.67 16.02 -8.74
C PHE A 284 3.12 16.63 -7.41
N VAL A 285 2.35 16.34 -6.35
CA VAL A 285 2.42 17.07 -5.08
C VAL A 285 3.75 16.83 -4.36
N THR A 286 4.14 15.57 -4.18
CA THR A 286 5.26 15.18 -3.31
C THR A 286 6.55 14.85 -4.05
N ILE A 287 6.48 14.70 -5.37
CA ILE A 287 7.57 14.20 -6.21
C ILE A 287 7.48 14.78 -7.61
N ASN A 288 8.60 14.90 -8.32
CA ASN A 288 8.58 15.31 -9.72
C ASN A 288 8.25 14.16 -10.67
N ILE A 289 8.68 12.94 -10.34
CA ILE A 289 8.46 11.74 -11.17
C ILE A 289 8.20 10.54 -10.27
N ALA A 290 7.09 9.85 -10.51
CA ALA A 290 6.71 8.68 -9.73
C ALA A 290 7.55 7.44 -10.08
N ALA A 291 8.07 6.75 -9.05
CA ALA A 291 8.78 5.47 -9.20
C ALA A 291 8.00 4.41 -9.99
N PRO A 292 6.65 4.31 -9.88
CA PRO A 292 5.88 3.39 -10.70
C PRO A 292 5.93 3.66 -12.21
N ILE A 293 6.26 4.87 -12.66
CA ILE A 293 6.47 5.17 -14.09
C ILE A 293 7.73 4.45 -14.56
N PHE A 294 8.80 4.49 -13.77
CA PHE A 294 10.00 3.70 -14.03
C PHE A 294 9.67 2.21 -13.96
N LEU A 295 8.92 1.76 -12.96
CA LEU A 295 8.50 0.36 -12.84
C LEU A 295 7.73 -0.12 -14.08
N GLY A 296 6.76 0.66 -14.56
CA GLY A 296 5.99 0.34 -15.75
C GLY A 296 6.85 0.21 -17.00
N MET A 297 7.72 1.18 -17.23
CA MET A 297 8.54 1.26 -18.44
C MET A 297 9.72 0.28 -18.44
N HIS A 298 10.26 -0.06 -17.28
CA HIS A 298 11.43 -0.95 -17.15
C HIS A 298 11.07 -2.41 -16.85
N LEU A 299 9.89 -2.69 -16.30
CA LEU A 299 9.56 -4.04 -15.81
C LEU A 299 8.20 -4.58 -16.25
N LEU A 300 7.26 -3.73 -16.67
CA LEU A 300 5.94 -4.17 -17.16
C LEU A 300 5.82 -4.13 -18.69
N MET A 301 6.46 -3.17 -19.35
CA MET A 301 6.32 -2.96 -20.80
C MET A 301 7.41 -3.60 -21.64
N THR A 302 8.20 -4.49 -21.04
CA THR A 302 9.44 -5.00 -21.65
C THR A 302 9.24 -6.26 -22.48
N ASP A 303 7.99 -6.70 -22.67
CA ASP A 303 7.66 -7.76 -23.60
C ASP A 303 7.73 -7.24 -25.05
N PRO A 304 8.64 -7.75 -25.90
CA PRO A 304 8.74 -7.36 -27.31
C PRO A 304 7.45 -7.63 -28.09
N ALA A 305 6.60 -8.54 -27.62
CA ALA A 305 5.32 -8.84 -28.25
C ALA A 305 4.32 -7.67 -28.12
N THR A 306 4.44 -6.87 -27.05
CA THR A 306 3.45 -5.86 -26.63
C THR A 306 3.92 -4.42 -26.83
N SER A 307 5.07 -4.23 -27.50
CA SER A 307 5.68 -2.92 -27.78
C SER A 307 5.91 -2.68 -29.28
N PRO A 308 6.05 -1.41 -29.71
CA PRO A 308 6.43 -1.07 -31.09
C PRO A 308 7.85 -1.52 -31.42
N ARG A 309 8.11 -1.80 -32.69
CA ARG A 309 9.42 -2.29 -33.14
C ARG A 309 10.36 -1.20 -33.65
N THR A 310 9.81 -0.10 -34.15
CA THR A 310 10.61 1.02 -34.65
C THR A 310 11.02 1.95 -33.52
N ASN A 311 12.16 2.63 -33.66
CA ASN A 311 12.66 3.62 -32.71
C ASN A 311 11.66 4.77 -32.55
N LEU A 312 11.13 5.32 -33.65
CA LEU A 312 10.11 6.37 -33.56
C LEU A 312 8.79 5.84 -32.97
N GLY A 313 8.41 4.60 -33.27
CA GLY A 313 7.23 3.98 -32.65
C GLY A 313 7.39 3.84 -31.13
N ARG A 314 8.56 3.47 -30.65
CA ARG A 314 8.91 3.40 -29.22
C ARG A 314 8.84 4.78 -28.55
N VAL A 315 9.34 5.82 -29.21
CA VAL A 315 9.21 7.21 -28.72
C VAL A 315 7.74 7.62 -28.62
N VAL A 316 6.95 7.42 -29.69
CA VAL A 316 5.52 7.74 -29.69
C VAL A 316 4.78 7.00 -28.57
N PHE A 317 5.10 5.72 -28.36
CA PHE A 317 4.50 4.95 -27.28
C PHE A 317 4.84 5.51 -25.90
N GLY A 318 6.09 5.88 -25.64
CA GLY A 318 6.49 6.51 -24.38
C GLY A 318 5.80 7.85 -24.14
N VAL A 319 5.69 8.69 -25.18
CA VAL A 319 4.93 9.96 -25.12
C VAL A 319 3.47 9.72 -24.78
N LEU A 320 2.80 8.78 -25.48
CA LEU A 320 1.39 8.47 -25.24
C LEU A 320 1.16 7.89 -23.85
N TYR A 321 2.10 7.10 -23.32
CA TYR A 321 2.04 6.63 -21.94
C TYR A 321 2.12 7.78 -20.94
N ALA A 322 3.09 8.69 -21.10
CA ALA A 322 3.23 9.87 -20.26
C ALA A 322 1.99 10.76 -20.27
N VAL A 323 1.45 11.05 -21.46
CA VAL A 323 0.21 11.82 -21.62
C VAL A 323 -0.97 11.09 -21.01
N GLY A 324 -1.10 9.78 -21.25
CA GLY A 324 -2.16 8.96 -20.67
C GLY A 324 -2.13 8.98 -19.14
N TYR A 325 -0.95 8.80 -18.54
CA TYR A 325 -0.74 8.91 -17.10
C TYR A 325 -1.11 10.30 -16.57
N PHE A 326 -0.61 11.36 -17.20
CA PHE A 326 -0.89 12.74 -16.81
C PHE A 326 -2.40 13.04 -16.87
N VAL A 327 -3.06 12.74 -17.99
CA VAL A 327 -4.51 12.98 -18.12
C VAL A 327 -5.30 12.14 -17.12
N LEU A 328 -4.97 10.86 -16.99
CA LEU A 328 -5.72 9.94 -16.14
C LEU A 328 -5.57 10.26 -14.67
N PHE A 329 -4.40 10.71 -14.21
CA PHE A 329 -4.22 11.22 -12.85
C PHE A 329 -5.27 12.27 -12.53
N ARG A 330 -5.44 13.28 -13.40
CA ARG A 330 -6.43 14.34 -13.19
C ARG A 330 -7.87 13.85 -13.27
N VAL A 331 -8.17 12.98 -14.22
CA VAL A 331 -9.52 12.44 -14.39
C VAL A 331 -9.95 11.63 -13.16
N LEU A 332 -9.08 10.75 -12.67
CA LEU A 332 -9.36 9.95 -11.48
C LEU A 332 -9.49 10.83 -10.23
N ASP A 333 -8.60 11.80 -10.09
CA ASP A 333 -8.61 12.76 -8.98
C ASP A 333 -9.92 13.57 -8.93
N LEU A 334 -10.35 14.13 -10.07
CA LEU A 334 -11.63 14.84 -10.18
C LEU A 334 -12.85 13.93 -9.93
N ALA A 335 -12.72 12.63 -10.21
CA ALA A 335 -13.76 11.64 -9.95
C ALA A 335 -13.74 11.12 -8.49
N GLY A 336 -12.82 11.58 -7.63
CA GLY A 336 -12.65 11.07 -6.27
C GLY A 336 -12.17 9.61 -6.22
N VAL A 337 -11.64 9.10 -7.33
CA VAL A 337 -11.12 7.73 -7.44
C VAL A 337 -9.64 7.72 -7.06
N PRO A 338 -9.15 6.73 -6.31
CA PRO A 338 -7.74 6.66 -5.94
C PRO A 338 -6.82 6.74 -7.16
N THR A 339 -5.91 7.72 -7.13
CA THR A 339 -5.09 8.07 -8.29
C THR A 339 -4.04 7.02 -8.63
N PHE A 340 -3.72 6.07 -7.74
CA PHE A 340 -2.71 5.03 -8.02
C PHE A 340 -3.05 4.11 -9.21
N TRP A 341 -4.29 4.11 -9.70
CA TRP A 341 -4.70 3.41 -10.93
C TRP A 341 -4.20 4.07 -12.23
N ASP A 342 -3.77 5.33 -12.17
CA ASP A 342 -3.24 6.13 -13.29
C ASP A 342 -2.08 5.44 -14.03
N LYS A 343 -1.30 4.62 -13.32
CA LYS A 343 -0.14 3.85 -13.83
C LYS A 343 -0.54 2.58 -14.56
N LEU A 344 -1.70 2.02 -14.23
CA LEU A 344 -2.12 0.68 -14.65
C LEU A 344 -3.04 0.71 -15.87
N LEU A 345 -4.04 1.59 -15.86
CA LEU A 345 -5.08 1.64 -16.89
C LEU A 345 -4.58 2.02 -18.30
N PRO A 346 -3.55 2.88 -18.48
CA PRO A 346 -3.09 3.21 -19.85
C PRO A 346 -2.46 2.03 -20.58
N VAL A 347 -1.90 1.05 -19.87
CA VAL A 347 -1.02 0.03 -20.47
C VAL A 347 -1.76 -0.87 -21.49
N PRO A 348 -2.91 -1.48 -21.19
CA PRO A 348 -3.60 -2.31 -22.17
C PRO A 348 -4.12 -1.50 -23.38
N VAL A 349 -4.53 -0.25 -23.16
CA VAL A 349 -4.95 0.65 -24.25
C VAL A 349 -3.78 0.88 -25.21
N LEU A 350 -2.59 1.18 -24.67
CA LEU A 350 -1.39 1.36 -25.50
C LEU A 350 -0.96 0.07 -26.20
N ASN A 351 -1.08 -1.09 -25.54
CA ASN A 351 -0.80 -2.38 -26.19
C ASN A 351 -1.68 -2.58 -27.43
N LEU A 352 -2.97 -2.23 -27.36
CA LEU A 352 -3.88 -2.29 -28.51
C LEU A 352 -3.53 -1.30 -29.62
N LEU A 353 -2.95 -0.14 -29.28
CA LEU A 353 -2.55 0.88 -30.23
C LEU A 353 -1.24 0.59 -30.96
N VAL A 354 -0.45 -0.41 -30.54
CA VAL A 354 0.85 -0.72 -31.15
C VAL A 354 0.80 -0.89 -32.68
N PRO A 355 -0.14 -1.63 -33.29
CA PRO A 355 -0.18 -1.78 -34.75
C PRO A 355 -0.52 -0.46 -35.46
N VAL A 356 -1.33 0.39 -34.83
CA VAL A 356 -1.70 1.71 -35.35
C VAL A 356 -0.47 2.62 -35.33
N ILE A 357 0.27 2.64 -34.22
CA ILE A 357 1.53 3.39 -34.07
C ILE A 357 2.55 2.90 -35.11
N ASP A 358 2.77 1.58 -35.21
CA ASP A 358 3.71 0.97 -36.14
C ASP A 358 3.37 1.31 -37.60
N ARG A 359 2.07 1.39 -37.96
CA ARG A 359 1.60 1.76 -39.30
C ARG A 359 1.77 3.26 -39.55
N ALA A 360 1.36 4.10 -38.61
CA ALA A 360 1.44 5.55 -38.73
C ALA A 360 2.88 6.04 -38.90
N VAL A 361 3.83 5.46 -38.17
CA VAL A 361 5.26 5.81 -38.27
C VAL A 361 5.89 5.36 -39.60
N ARG A 362 5.42 4.25 -40.18
CA ARG A 362 5.98 3.71 -41.44
C ARG A 362 5.37 4.31 -42.71
N ALA A 363 4.10 4.70 -42.66
CA ALA A 363 3.35 5.21 -43.81
C ALA A 363 3.03 6.71 -43.73
N GLY A 364 3.20 7.34 -42.56
CA GLY A 364 2.86 8.74 -42.33
C GLY A 364 3.96 9.72 -42.71
N PRO A 365 3.80 11.01 -42.36
CA PRO A 365 4.70 12.09 -42.76
C PRO A 365 6.14 11.92 -42.24
N PHE A 366 6.32 11.16 -41.16
CA PHE A 366 7.62 10.88 -40.55
C PHE A 366 8.31 9.63 -41.10
N ALA A 367 7.75 8.98 -42.13
CA ALA A 367 8.29 7.73 -42.67
C ALA A 367 9.73 7.84 -43.18
N ALA A 368 10.06 8.95 -43.86
CA ALA A 368 11.41 9.21 -44.35
C ALA A 368 12.41 9.36 -43.20
N PHE A 369 12.05 10.13 -42.18
CA PHE A 369 12.85 10.32 -40.96
C PHE A 369 13.03 9.00 -40.21
N ASN A 370 11.96 8.22 -40.01
CA ASN A 370 12.03 6.92 -39.35
C ASN A 370 12.99 5.97 -40.09
N ARG A 371 12.90 5.89 -41.43
CA ARG A 371 13.84 5.07 -42.22
C ARG A 371 15.30 5.53 -42.07
N ALA A 372 15.54 6.84 -42.10
CA ALA A 372 16.88 7.38 -41.93
C ALA A 372 17.46 7.04 -40.54
N TRP A 373 16.65 7.17 -39.49
CA TRP A 373 17.08 6.87 -38.12
C TRP A 373 17.37 5.39 -37.90
N GLU A 374 16.52 4.49 -38.41
CA GLU A 374 16.76 3.04 -38.32
C GLU A 374 18.06 2.61 -39.02
N ASN A 375 18.46 3.33 -40.07
CA ASN A 375 19.66 3.02 -40.85
C ASN A 375 20.93 3.73 -40.34
N ALA A 376 20.84 4.62 -39.35
CA ALA A 376 21.94 5.48 -38.93
C ALA A 376 23.10 4.69 -38.26
N LEU A 377 22.78 3.68 -37.45
CA LEU A 377 23.75 2.85 -36.73
C LEU A 377 23.27 1.39 -36.67
N ARG A 378 24.19 0.47 -36.36
CA ARG A 378 23.80 -0.91 -36.02
C ARG A 378 22.87 -0.89 -34.79
N PRO A 379 21.77 -1.69 -34.76
CA PRO A 379 20.76 -1.61 -33.70
C PRO A 379 21.30 -1.74 -32.27
N ALA A 380 22.30 -2.60 -32.05
CA ALA A 380 22.92 -2.79 -30.74
C ALA A 380 23.71 -1.55 -30.27
N SER A 381 24.53 -0.97 -31.15
CA SER A 381 25.28 0.25 -30.87
C SER A 381 24.37 1.45 -30.64
N LEU A 382 23.27 1.53 -31.40
CA LEU A 382 22.27 2.57 -31.24
C LEU A 382 21.55 2.47 -29.88
N ASN A 383 21.19 1.26 -29.43
CA ASN A 383 20.59 1.08 -28.10
C ASN A 383 21.55 1.46 -26.98
N LEU A 384 22.83 1.08 -27.07
CA LEU A 384 23.85 1.48 -26.10
C LEU A 384 24.04 3.00 -26.07
N ALA A 385 24.02 3.67 -27.21
CA ALA A 385 24.08 5.13 -27.28
C ALA A 385 22.86 5.76 -26.57
N HIS A 386 21.65 5.28 -26.84
CA HIS A 386 20.45 5.74 -26.14
C HIS A 386 20.52 5.50 -24.63
N MET A 387 21.05 4.34 -24.20
CA MET A 387 21.24 4.03 -22.77
C MET A 387 22.28 4.94 -22.12
N GLY A 388 23.37 5.25 -22.81
CA GLY A 388 24.39 6.18 -22.31
C GLY A 388 23.83 7.59 -22.12
N ILE A 389 23.06 8.09 -23.10
CA ILE A 389 22.34 9.37 -22.99
C ILE A 389 21.35 9.32 -21.83
N TRP A 390 20.58 8.23 -21.72
CA TRP A 390 19.61 8.06 -20.64
C TRP A 390 20.26 8.07 -19.26
N ALA A 391 21.38 7.36 -19.10
CA ALA A 391 22.14 7.34 -17.87
C ALA A 391 22.71 8.71 -17.50
N ALA A 392 23.21 9.47 -18.48
CA ALA A 392 23.66 10.84 -18.26
C ALA A 392 22.51 11.76 -17.80
N ILE A 393 21.34 11.68 -18.45
CA ILE A 393 20.14 12.44 -18.08
C ILE A 393 19.70 12.08 -16.66
N PHE A 394 19.59 10.78 -16.36
CA PHE A 394 19.18 10.32 -15.04
C PHE A 394 20.15 10.77 -13.95
N PHE A 395 21.46 10.64 -14.20
CA PHE A 395 22.47 11.08 -13.24
C PHE A 395 22.45 12.60 -13.02
N ALA A 396 22.21 13.39 -14.07
CA ALA A 396 22.03 14.83 -13.93
C ALA A 396 20.78 15.17 -13.08
N MET A 397 19.66 14.50 -13.33
CA MET A 397 18.44 14.67 -12.53
C MET A 397 18.64 14.23 -11.06
N TRP A 398 19.40 13.16 -10.84
CA TRP A 398 19.74 12.70 -9.50
C TRP A 398 20.66 13.70 -8.77
N ALA A 399 21.76 14.10 -9.41
CA ALA A 399 22.76 15.01 -8.83
C ALA A 399 22.21 16.41 -8.53
N THR A 400 21.22 16.87 -9.29
CA THR A 400 20.53 18.15 -9.05
C THR A 400 19.42 18.03 -7.99
N GLY A 401 19.13 16.83 -7.49
CA GLY A 401 18.06 16.58 -6.55
C GLY A 401 16.66 16.56 -7.19
N PHE A 402 16.54 16.65 -8.52
CA PHE A 402 15.25 16.69 -9.20
C PHE A 402 14.36 15.47 -8.91
N ILE A 403 14.96 14.30 -8.67
CA ILE A 403 14.23 13.04 -8.40
C ILE A 403 14.34 12.49 -6.97
N GLU A 404 15.33 12.91 -6.18
CA GLU A 404 15.55 12.36 -4.82
C GLU A 404 15.63 13.42 -3.71
N ALA A 405 15.82 14.71 -4.04
CA ALA A 405 15.79 15.73 -2.99
C ALA A 405 14.34 15.95 -2.52
N PRO A 406 14.14 16.40 -1.26
CA PRO A 406 12.83 16.75 -0.77
C PRO A 406 12.16 17.76 -1.70
N HIS A 407 11.08 17.33 -2.33
CA HIS A 407 10.29 18.18 -3.20
C HIS A 407 9.68 19.33 -2.36
N PRO A 408 9.62 20.58 -2.85
CA PRO A 408 9.00 21.66 -2.09
C PRO A 408 7.55 21.37 -1.69
N GLY A 409 6.82 20.61 -2.52
CA GLY A 409 5.48 20.13 -2.19
C GLY A 409 5.41 18.99 -1.15
N ASN A 410 6.53 18.55 -0.58
CA ASN A 410 6.54 17.75 0.65
C ASN A 410 6.34 18.61 1.91
N SER A 411 6.24 19.92 1.79
CA SER A 411 6.04 20.81 2.95
C SER A 411 4.56 21.18 3.08
N ILE A 412 3.92 20.76 4.18
CA ILE A 412 2.59 21.26 4.56
C ILE A 412 2.59 22.80 4.68
N PRO A 413 3.58 23.44 5.33
CA PRO A 413 3.68 24.91 5.33
C PRO A 413 3.73 25.55 3.95
N PHE A 414 4.42 24.93 2.98
CA PHE A 414 4.46 25.42 1.60
C PHE A 414 3.05 25.49 0.99
N TRP A 415 2.26 24.43 1.15
CA TRP A 415 0.90 24.39 0.62
C TRP A 415 -0.07 25.32 1.36
N LYS A 416 0.08 25.48 2.68
CA LYS A 416 -0.70 26.48 3.45
C LYS A 416 -0.42 27.90 2.95
N LYS A 417 0.85 28.22 2.67
CA LYS A 417 1.23 29.50 2.06
C LYS A 417 0.65 29.67 0.66
N ALA A 418 0.77 28.65 -0.20
CA ALA A 418 0.22 28.70 -1.56
C ALA A 418 -1.32 28.87 -1.55
N LEU A 419 -2.01 28.25 -0.59
CA LEU A 419 -3.45 28.42 -0.40
C LEU A 419 -3.79 29.85 0.05
N ALA A 420 -3.03 30.41 1.00
CA ALA A 420 -3.21 31.79 1.47
C ALA A 420 -2.95 32.82 0.35
N GLU A 421 -2.03 32.52 -0.58
CA GLU A 421 -1.75 33.33 -1.77
C GLU A 421 -2.78 33.15 -2.90
N GLY A 422 -3.82 32.31 -2.70
CA GLY A 422 -4.86 32.07 -3.70
C GLY A 422 -4.36 31.30 -4.93
N LYS A 423 -3.28 30.52 -4.82
CA LYS A 423 -2.75 29.74 -5.95
C LYS A 423 -3.74 28.63 -6.37
N PRO A 424 -3.95 28.40 -7.67
CA PRO A 424 -4.80 27.30 -8.17
C PRO A 424 -4.40 25.95 -7.57
N PHE A 425 -5.37 25.11 -7.27
CA PHE A 425 -5.18 23.73 -6.76
C PHE A 425 -4.45 23.59 -5.41
N ALA A 426 -3.95 24.66 -4.79
CA ALA A 426 -3.17 24.59 -3.56
C ALA A 426 -3.91 23.92 -2.40
N GLY A 427 -5.21 24.16 -2.25
CA GLY A 427 -6.04 23.53 -1.22
C GLY A 427 -6.16 22.01 -1.40
N HIS A 428 -6.38 21.57 -2.64
CA HIS A 428 -6.42 20.16 -2.97
C HIS A 428 -5.03 19.49 -2.75
N SER A 429 -3.96 20.13 -3.22
CA SER A 429 -2.58 19.65 -3.02
C SER A 429 -2.17 19.60 -1.55
N LEU A 430 -2.67 20.52 -0.71
CA LEU A 430 -2.46 20.50 0.74
C LEU A 430 -3.01 19.21 1.36
N VAL A 431 -4.25 18.84 1.00
CA VAL A 431 -4.91 17.62 1.51
C VAL A 431 -4.15 16.38 1.03
N MET A 432 -3.75 16.35 -0.24
CA MET A 432 -2.97 15.24 -0.80
C MET A 432 -1.59 15.11 -0.13
N ALA A 433 -0.89 16.22 0.10
CA ALA A 433 0.41 16.22 0.78
C ALA A 433 0.29 15.74 2.23
N ALA A 434 -0.69 16.26 2.97
CA ALA A 434 -0.93 15.86 4.35
C ALA A 434 -1.37 14.39 4.44
N GLY A 435 -2.23 13.93 3.52
CA GLY A 435 -2.63 12.53 3.38
C GLY A 435 -1.45 11.59 3.14
N ALA A 436 -0.59 11.93 2.18
CA ALA A 436 0.61 11.14 1.88
C ALA A 436 1.55 11.03 3.08
N GLN A 437 1.77 12.14 3.81
CA GLN A 437 2.62 12.14 5.01
C GLN A 437 2.00 11.40 6.20
N ALA A 438 0.69 11.53 6.39
CA ALA A 438 -0.04 10.87 7.45
C ALA A 438 0.02 9.35 7.28
N GLU A 439 -0.32 8.84 6.10
CA GLU A 439 -0.44 7.39 5.86
C GLU A 439 0.91 6.73 5.49
N GLY A 440 1.67 7.32 4.56
CA GLY A 440 2.95 6.78 4.11
C GLY A 440 4.09 7.00 5.11
N GLY A 441 4.11 8.17 5.76
CA GLY A 441 5.12 8.54 6.75
C GLY A 441 4.76 8.18 8.19
N ARG A 442 3.51 7.74 8.45
CA ARG A 442 2.96 7.57 9.81
C ARG A 442 3.19 8.82 10.67
N SER A 443 2.96 10.00 10.08
CA SER A 443 3.17 11.29 10.74
C SER A 443 1.94 11.71 11.52
N GLY A 444 2.03 11.68 12.85
CA GLY A 444 0.94 12.14 13.72
C GLY A 444 0.62 13.63 13.54
N ALA A 445 1.63 14.45 13.23
CA ALA A 445 1.44 15.87 12.90
C ALA A 445 0.66 16.08 11.59
N ALA A 446 0.88 15.24 10.58
CA ALA A 446 0.12 15.30 9.33
C ALA A 446 -1.34 14.87 9.52
N PHE A 447 -1.57 13.86 10.36
CA PHE A 447 -2.92 13.50 10.80
C PHE A 447 -3.61 14.64 11.57
N ASN A 448 -2.88 15.32 12.45
CA ASN A 448 -3.39 16.52 13.11
C ASN A 448 -3.82 17.60 12.10
N GLU A 449 -2.99 17.89 11.10
CA GLU A 449 -3.31 18.87 10.05
C GLU A 449 -4.53 18.46 9.21
N LEU A 450 -4.67 17.18 8.84
CA LEU A 450 -5.88 16.67 8.17
C LEU A 450 -7.13 16.86 9.04
N GLY A 451 -6.99 16.62 10.35
CA GLY A 451 -8.05 16.85 11.31
C GLY A 451 -8.50 18.30 11.34
N LEU A 452 -7.55 19.24 11.40
CA LEU A 452 -7.82 20.68 11.35
C LEU A 452 -8.50 21.08 10.05
N ILE A 453 -8.01 20.60 8.90
CA ILE A 453 -8.59 20.90 7.58
C ILE A 453 -10.07 20.46 7.51
N CYS A 454 -10.38 19.25 8.00
CA CYS A 454 -11.75 18.74 8.04
C CYS A 454 -12.64 19.50 9.02
N MET A 455 -12.10 19.90 10.17
CA MET A 455 -12.85 20.63 11.19
C MET A 455 -13.18 22.05 10.77
N GLU A 456 -12.27 22.71 10.05
CA GLU A 456 -12.47 24.08 9.58
C GLU A 456 -13.34 24.17 8.32
N GLY A 457 -13.25 23.19 7.40
CA GLY A 457 -14.00 23.21 6.15
C GLY A 457 -13.65 24.38 5.21
N LYS A 458 -12.53 25.07 5.43
CA LYS A 458 -12.11 26.24 4.63
C LYS A 458 -11.40 25.88 3.33
N VAL A 459 -10.95 24.63 3.20
CA VAL A 459 -10.24 24.16 2.00
C VAL A 459 -11.28 23.85 0.91
N PRO A 460 -11.19 24.45 -0.29
CA PRO A 460 -12.12 24.17 -1.38
C PRO A 460 -12.20 22.67 -1.70
N GLY A 461 -13.42 22.12 -1.75
CA GLY A 461 -13.66 20.70 -1.99
C GLY A 461 -13.56 19.80 -0.75
N VAL A 462 -13.26 20.35 0.43
CA VAL A 462 -13.33 19.63 1.70
C VAL A 462 -14.51 20.15 2.51
N GLU A 463 -15.54 19.32 2.64
CA GLU A 463 -16.68 19.63 3.50
C GLU A 463 -16.29 19.59 4.98
N GLN A 464 -16.82 20.55 5.74
CA GLN A 464 -16.66 20.58 7.19
C GLN A 464 -17.22 19.29 7.81
N SER A 465 -16.39 18.59 8.60
CA SER A 465 -16.76 17.30 9.16
C SER A 465 -15.99 17.04 10.45
N ASN A 466 -16.68 17.23 11.58
CA ASN A 466 -16.16 16.93 12.92
C ASN A 466 -15.84 15.45 13.08
N ALA A 467 -16.66 14.62 12.47
CA ALA A 467 -16.48 13.19 12.27
C ALA A 467 -15.09 12.82 11.72
N ARG A 468 -14.77 13.29 10.50
CA ARG A 468 -13.48 13.04 9.86
C ARG A 468 -12.34 13.65 10.64
N ALA A 469 -12.56 14.84 11.22
CA ALA A 469 -11.59 15.47 12.09
C ALA A 469 -11.24 14.60 13.30
N ALA A 470 -12.25 14.08 14.01
CA ALA A 470 -12.10 13.20 15.17
C ALA A 470 -11.27 11.97 14.83
N LYS A 471 -11.58 11.34 13.69
CA LYS A 471 -10.84 10.18 13.19
C LYS A 471 -9.36 10.52 12.98
N TYR A 472 -9.07 11.60 12.25
CA TYR A 472 -7.69 11.99 12.00
C TYR A 472 -6.94 12.41 13.27
N PHE A 473 -7.56 13.14 14.18
CA PHE A 473 -6.95 13.46 15.46
C PHE A 473 -6.70 12.21 16.31
N ALA A 474 -7.61 11.23 16.30
CA ALA A 474 -7.41 9.95 16.98
C ALA A 474 -6.23 9.17 16.37
N GLU A 475 -6.12 9.09 15.04
CA GLU A 475 -4.99 8.45 14.35
C GLU A 475 -3.67 9.17 14.60
N GLY A 476 -3.66 10.51 14.64
CA GLY A 476 -2.49 11.29 15.03
C GLY A 476 -2.09 11.06 16.49
N CYS A 477 -3.09 10.99 17.38
CA CYS A 477 -2.87 10.74 18.80
C CYS A 477 -2.33 9.32 19.08
N ALA A 478 -2.82 8.33 18.32
CA ALA A 478 -2.30 6.96 18.33
C ALA A 478 -0.79 6.91 18.02
N LEU A 479 -0.32 7.83 17.19
CA LEU A 479 1.10 8.00 16.85
C LEU A 479 1.85 8.87 17.87
N ARG A 480 1.25 9.13 19.04
CA ARG A 480 1.78 9.92 20.16
C ARG A 480 2.04 11.39 19.82
N ASP A 481 1.34 11.92 18.83
CA ASP A 481 1.39 13.36 18.54
C ASP A 481 0.59 14.14 19.60
N GLY A 482 1.28 14.98 20.36
CA GLY A 482 0.70 15.74 21.46
C GLY A 482 -0.42 16.69 21.00
N SER A 483 -0.26 17.32 19.84
CA SER A 483 -1.25 18.25 19.28
C SER A 483 -2.52 17.52 18.86
N ALA A 484 -2.39 16.35 18.22
CA ALA A 484 -3.52 15.51 17.85
C ALA A 484 -4.28 15.03 19.09
N CYS A 485 -3.57 14.55 20.12
CA CYS A 485 -4.20 14.15 21.38
C CYS A 485 -4.89 15.31 22.10
N ALA A 486 -4.28 16.50 22.07
CA ALA A 486 -4.89 17.71 22.61
C ALA A 486 -6.19 18.05 21.89
N ASN A 487 -6.20 17.98 20.56
CA ASN A 487 -7.40 18.21 19.76
C ASN A 487 -8.50 17.16 20.01
N VAL A 488 -8.16 15.88 20.23
CA VAL A 488 -9.15 14.88 20.67
C VAL A 488 -9.82 15.31 21.98
N ALA A 489 -9.03 15.66 22.99
CA ALA A 489 -9.58 15.97 24.30
C ALA A 489 -10.38 17.28 24.29
N VAL A 490 -9.83 18.35 23.71
CA VAL A 490 -10.49 19.66 23.66
C VAL A 490 -11.80 19.57 22.87
N GLN A 491 -11.73 19.10 21.63
CA GLN A 491 -12.86 19.20 20.70
C GLN A 491 -14.01 18.25 21.07
N PHE A 492 -13.70 17.02 21.51
CA PHE A 492 -14.72 15.99 21.71
C PHE A 492 -15.01 15.70 23.18
N LEU A 493 -14.02 15.86 24.06
CA LEU A 493 -14.18 15.54 25.48
C LEU A 493 -14.43 16.77 26.35
N PHE A 494 -14.01 17.99 26.00
CA PHE A 494 -14.13 19.16 26.88
C PHE A 494 -15.20 20.18 26.46
N LEU A 495 -15.33 20.50 25.17
CA LEU A 495 -16.16 21.62 24.69
C LEU A 495 -17.68 21.37 24.66
N ARG A 496 -18.19 20.33 25.33
CA ARG A 496 -19.64 20.02 25.55
C ARG A 496 -20.54 19.86 24.30
N GLN A 497 -20.07 20.15 23.09
CA GLN A 497 -20.97 20.30 21.94
C GLN A 497 -21.37 19.00 21.21
N TRP A 498 -20.60 17.90 21.32
CA TRP A 498 -20.78 16.76 20.41
C TRP A 498 -20.81 15.41 21.14
N ARG A 499 -21.96 15.03 21.69
CA ARG A 499 -22.11 13.81 22.51
C ARG A 499 -22.60 12.57 21.75
N SER A 500 -23.00 12.66 20.48
CA SER A 500 -23.80 11.59 19.85
C SER A 500 -23.56 11.40 18.34
N ASP A 501 -22.38 11.75 17.83
CA ASP A 501 -22.04 11.51 16.42
C ASP A 501 -21.44 10.10 16.26
N GLU A 502 -21.94 9.32 15.29
CA GLU A 502 -21.47 7.97 14.97
C GLU A 502 -19.95 7.94 14.70
N ASP A 503 -19.41 8.98 14.09
CA ASP A 503 -18.00 9.06 13.77
C ASP A 503 -17.14 9.45 14.97
N VAL A 504 -17.67 10.21 15.94
CA VAL A 504 -17.02 10.40 17.24
C VAL A 504 -16.96 9.07 17.99
N GLN A 505 -18.01 8.26 17.93
CA GLN A 505 -18.01 6.90 18.50
C GLN A 505 -16.94 6.01 17.84
N ARG A 506 -16.79 6.12 16.52
CA ARG A 506 -15.77 5.39 15.74
C ARG A 506 -14.35 5.84 16.08
N ALA A 507 -14.10 7.13 16.21
CA ALA A 507 -12.80 7.67 16.63
C ALA A 507 -12.42 7.21 18.04
N LEU A 508 -13.37 7.24 18.99
CA LEU A 508 -13.14 6.71 20.35
C LEU A 508 -12.91 5.20 20.36
N ALA A 509 -13.48 4.45 19.41
CA ALA A 509 -13.21 3.01 19.28
C ALA A 509 -11.76 2.73 18.83
N LEU A 510 -11.20 3.57 17.95
CA LEU A 510 -9.78 3.48 17.57
C LEU A 510 -8.87 3.75 18.77
N LEU A 511 -9.17 4.78 19.58
CA LEU A 511 -8.40 5.06 20.80
C LEU A 511 -8.49 3.94 21.85
N GLU A 512 -9.67 3.32 22.00
CA GLU A 512 -9.87 2.17 22.86
C GLU A 512 -9.06 0.96 22.37
N HIS A 513 -9.08 0.68 21.06
CA HIS A 513 -8.25 -0.36 20.44
C HIS A 513 -6.76 -0.12 20.68
N ASP A 514 -6.27 1.11 20.55
CA ASP A 514 -4.85 1.41 20.75
C ASP A 514 -4.44 1.34 22.22
N CYS A 515 -5.32 1.76 23.13
CA CYS A 515 -5.13 1.50 24.56
C CYS A 515 -5.04 -0.01 24.86
N ASN A 516 -5.75 -0.86 24.12
CA ASN A 516 -5.67 -2.32 24.21
C ASN A 516 -4.37 -2.91 23.67
N ARG A 517 -3.78 -2.32 22.63
CA ARG A 517 -2.59 -2.86 21.97
C ARG A 517 -1.28 -2.50 22.66
N ASP A 518 -1.10 -1.24 23.05
CA ASP A 518 0.22 -0.71 23.39
C ASP A 518 0.61 -0.84 24.87
N GLY A 519 -0.27 -1.39 25.72
CA GLY A 519 -0.02 -1.57 27.15
C GLY A 519 0.08 -0.25 27.93
N PRO A 520 0.52 -0.29 29.21
CA PRO A 520 0.42 0.85 30.10
C PRO A 520 1.34 2.02 29.73
N GLY A 521 0.80 3.25 29.78
CA GLY A 521 1.52 4.51 29.47
C GLY A 521 0.88 5.38 28.39
N SER A 522 -0.14 4.89 27.67
CA SER A 522 -0.73 5.62 26.54
C SER A 522 -1.68 6.74 26.96
N LEU A 523 -1.52 7.93 26.38
CA LEU A 523 -2.48 9.04 26.51
C LEU A 523 -3.89 8.64 26.04
N SER A 524 -4.00 7.69 25.10
CA SER A 524 -5.27 7.13 24.64
C SER A 524 -6.08 6.47 25.77
N CYS A 525 -5.40 5.79 26.70
CA CYS A 525 -6.06 5.17 27.86
C CYS A 525 -6.63 6.22 28.82
N TYR A 526 -5.93 7.33 29.04
CA TYR A 526 -6.47 8.45 29.81
C TYR A 526 -7.70 9.07 29.13
N LEU A 527 -7.61 9.34 27.81
CA LEU A 527 -8.70 9.98 27.07
C LEU A 527 -9.98 9.12 27.04
N ILE A 528 -9.85 7.81 26.85
CA ILE A 528 -11.02 6.91 26.89
C ILE A 528 -11.57 6.74 28.31
N GLY A 529 -10.70 6.74 29.34
CA GLY A 529 -11.14 6.77 30.75
C GLY A 529 -11.96 8.03 31.05
N PHE A 530 -11.50 9.19 30.56
CA PHE A 530 -12.22 10.46 30.71
C PHE A 530 -13.56 10.48 29.95
N ALA A 531 -13.62 9.86 28.76
CA ALA A 531 -14.87 9.71 28.01
C ALA A 531 -15.94 8.94 28.82
N HIS A 532 -15.52 7.83 29.46
CA HIS A 532 -16.37 7.04 30.35
C HIS A 532 -16.72 7.75 31.66
N GLU A 533 -15.79 8.51 32.25
CA GLU A 533 -16.06 9.30 33.46
C GLU A 533 -17.12 10.39 33.20
N THR A 534 -17.09 11.04 32.04
CA THR A 534 -17.93 12.21 31.77
C THR A 534 -19.19 11.90 30.96
N GLY A 535 -19.34 10.65 30.52
CA GLY A 535 -20.40 10.23 29.59
C GLY A 535 -20.33 10.96 28.24
N ARG A 536 -19.14 11.39 27.80
CA ARG A 536 -18.95 12.16 26.55
C ARG A 536 -18.43 11.24 25.47
N GLY A 537 -19.26 10.97 24.47
CA GLY A 537 -18.91 10.05 23.39
C GLY A 537 -18.79 8.58 23.83
N ARG A 538 -19.00 8.26 25.11
CA ARG A 538 -19.21 6.91 25.62
C ARG A 538 -20.27 6.95 26.73
N PRO A 539 -20.96 5.83 27.01
CA PRO A 539 -21.80 5.72 28.19
C PRO A 539 -21.00 6.01 29.47
N LEU A 540 -21.63 6.74 30.38
CA LEU A 540 -21.09 7.00 31.72
C LEU A 540 -20.86 5.67 32.43
N ASP A 541 -19.60 5.35 32.73
CA ASP A 541 -19.21 4.10 33.39
C ASP A 541 -17.97 4.34 34.23
N ILE A 542 -18.16 4.49 35.54
CA ILE A 542 -17.09 4.79 36.48
C ILE A 542 -16.12 3.61 36.63
N GLY A 543 -16.62 2.37 36.53
CA GLY A 543 -15.78 1.17 36.62
C GLY A 543 -14.83 1.06 35.44
N ARG A 544 -15.34 1.27 34.21
CA ARG A 544 -14.48 1.31 33.02
C ARG A 544 -13.55 2.51 33.03
N ALA A 545 -14.00 3.68 33.50
CA ALA A 545 -13.12 4.84 33.65
C ALA A 545 -11.90 4.54 34.54
N ALA A 546 -12.13 3.94 35.72
CA ALA A 546 -11.07 3.54 36.64
C ALA A 546 -10.14 2.47 36.02
N GLU A 547 -10.70 1.48 35.33
CA GLU A 547 -9.91 0.47 34.62
C GLU A 547 -8.96 1.11 33.60
N PHE A 548 -9.47 2.01 32.77
CA PHE A 548 -8.70 2.70 31.74
C PHE A 548 -7.65 3.64 32.34
N TYR A 549 -7.96 4.36 33.43
CA TYR A 549 -6.96 5.17 34.12
C TYR A 549 -5.83 4.35 34.72
N ARG A 550 -6.14 3.20 35.33
CA ARG A 550 -5.12 2.25 35.80
C ARG A 550 -4.26 1.75 34.64
N ARG A 551 -4.89 1.46 33.50
CA ARG A 551 -4.19 1.03 32.29
C ARG A 551 -3.38 2.15 31.65
N ALA A 552 -3.73 3.42 31.81
CA ALA A 552 -2.87 4.53 31.38
C ALA A 552 -1.52 4.55 32.10
N GLY A 553 -1.40 3.86 33.23
CA GLY A 553 -0.15 3.60 33.94
C GLY A 553 0.20 4.68 34.96
N TRP A 554 1.01 4.30 35.94
CA TRP A 554 1.40 5.15 37.08
C TRP A 554 2.41 6.25 36.77
N ALA A 555 2.82 6.39 35.51
CA ALA A 555 3.58 7.55 35.01
C ALA A 555 2.65 8.62 34.40
N ASN A 556 1.37 8.30 34.16
CA ASN A 556 0.41 9.20 33.55
C ASN A 556 -0.27 10.04 34.65
N ILE A 557 0.29 11.21 34.93
CA ILE A 557 -0.20 12.15 35.96
C ILE A 557 -1.70 12.47 35.80
N PRO A 558 -2.20 12.81 34.59
CA PRO A 558 -3.63 13.03 34.39
C PRO A 558 -4.50 11.83 34.79
N ALA A 559 -4.08 10.60 34.52
CA ALA A 559 -4.82 9.40 34.91
C ALA A 559 -4.82 9.16 36.43
N ILE A 560 -3.71 9.45 37.12
CA ILE A 560 -3.63 9.36 38.59
C ILE A 560 -4.61 10.34 39.23
N LYS A 561 -4.62 11.60 38.75
CA LYS A 561 -5.58 12.63 39.17
C LYS A 561 -7.01 12.22 38.84
N GLY A 562 -7.23 11.57 37.69
CA GLY A 562 -8.50 10.95 37.29
C GLY A 562 -9.01 9.94 38.32
N LEU A 563 -8.16 9.00 38.76
CA LEU A 563 -8.52 8.02 39.80
C LEU A 563 -8.91 8.68 41.12
N ALA A 564 -8.14 9.67 41.59
CA ALA A 564 -8.48 10.39 42.81
C ALA A 564 -9.81 11.13 42.69
N ARG A 565 -10.05 11.79 41.55
CA ARG A 565 -11.32 12.44 41.26
C ARG A 565 -12.49 11.44 41.27
N LEU A 566 -12.35 10.27 40.64
CA LEU A 566 -13.39 9.23 40.69
C LEU A 566 -13.69 8.80 42.14
N GLY A 567 -12.65 8.55 42.94
CA GLY A 567 -12.79 8.15 44.35
C GLY A 567 -13.31 9.24 45.30
N LEU A 568 -13.30 10.51 44.87
CA LEU A 568 -13.87 11.64 45.61
C LEU A 568 -15.27 12.01 45.14
N SER A 569 -15.64 11.64 43.90
CA SER A 569 -16.90 12.06 43.25
C SER A 569 -18.06 11.08 43.45
N GLY A 570 -17.84 9.89 44.02
CA GLY A 570 -18.90 8.89 44.19
C GLY A 570 -18.64 7.85 45.27
N ASP A 571 -19.62 6.96 45.48
CA ASP A 571 -19.59 5.84 46.46
C ASP A 571 -18.67 4.67 46.04
N ALA A 572 -17.92 4.82 44.95
CA ALA A 572 -17.10 3.76 44.38
C ALA A 572 -15.84 3.52 45.23
N VAL A 573 -15.76 2.37 45.88
CA VAL A 573 -14.56 1.91 46.58
C VAL A 573 -13.56 1.40 45.56
N LEU A 574 -12.63 2.27 45.15
CA LEU A 574 -11.57 1.95 44.19
C LEU A 574 -10.32 1.44 44.93
N PRO A 575 -9.91 0.16 44.77
CA PRO A 575 -8.76 -0.42 45.49
C PRO A 575 -7.44 0.33 45.26
N GLU A 576 -7.31 0.94 44.09
CA GLU A 576 -6.12 1.64 43.64
C GLU A 576 -5.91 3.04 44.24
N LEU A 577 -6.86 3.58 45.01
CA LEU A 577 -6.76 4.93 45.59
C LEU A 577 -5.59 5.08 46.55
N ALA A 578 -5.24 4.04 47.32
CA ALA A 578 -4.08 4.09 48.21
C ALA A 578 -2.76 4.24 47.43
N GLN A 579 -2.68 3.67 46.22
CA GLN A 579 -1.53 3.86 45.34
C GLN A 579 -1.54 5.25 44.70
N ALA A 580 -2.71 5.72 44.24
CA ALA A 580 -2.87 7.07 43.69
C ALA A 580 -2.47 8.14 44.72
N ALA A 581 -2.89 8.01 45.98
CA ALA A 581 -2.54 8.94 47.06
C ALA A 581 -1.03 9.04 47.29
N ARG A 582 -0.31 7.92 47.32
CA ARG A 582 1.16 7.93 47.47
C ARG A 582 1.85 8.66 46.32
N LEU A 583 1.35 8.50 45.10
CA LEU A 583 1.91 9.19 43.93
C LEU A 583 1.55 10.69 43.95
N LEU A 584 0.33 11.04 44.34
CA LEU A 584 -0.10 12.44 44.53
C LEU A 584 0.70 13.15 45.63
N GLU A 585 1.10 12.45 46.69
CA GLU A 585 1.99 12.99 47.72
C GLU A 585 3.34 13.39 47.13
N GLY A 586 3.99 12.48 46.40
CA GLY A 586 5.25 12.79 45.71
C GLY A 586 5.12 13.92 44.68
N MET A 587 4.02 14.00 43.94
CA MET A 587 3.76 15.07 42.96
C MET A 587 3.48 16.41 43.64
N CYS A 588 2.72 16.41 44.74
CA CYS A 588 2.47 17.59 45.56
C CYS A 588 3.77 18.15 46.13
N ASP A 589 4.64 17.29 46.67
CA ASP A 589 5.94 17.70 47.20
C ASP A 589 6.89 18.19 46.09
N ALA A 590 6.71 17.72 44.85
CA ALA A 590 7.38 18.24 43.67
C ALA A 590 6.77 19.56 43.11
N GLY A 591 5.72 20.10 43.74
CA GLY A 591 5.12 21.39 43.40
C GLY A 591 3.88 21.32 42.49
N ASP A 592 3.34 20.15 42.18
CA ASP A 592 2.07 20.03 41.46
C ASP A 592 0.88 20.35 42.39
N VAL A 593 0.38 21.58 42.26
CA VAL A 593 -0.65 22.15 43.15
C VAL A 593 -1.99 21.41 43.08
N GLU A 594 -2.34 20.85 41.92
CA GLU A 594 -3.54 20.03 41.77
C GLU A 594 -3.42 18.71 42.54
N SER A 595 -2.24 18.08 42.56
CA SER A 595 -2.02 16.85 43.34
C SER A 595 -2.16 17.12 44.83
N CYS A 596 -1.68 18.27 45.31
CA CYS A 596 -1.92 18.71 46.69
C CYS A 596 -3.41 18.84 46.99
N TRP A 597 -4.19 19.44 46.08
CA TRP A 597 -5.64 19.57 46.20
C TRP A 597 -6.33 18.20 46.26
N TYR A 598 -6.07 17.31 45.30
CA TYR A 598 -6.68 15.97 45.32
C TYR A 598 -6.32 15.19 46.59
N LEU A 599 -5.05 15.21 47.02
CA LEU A 599 -4.60 14.53 48.23
C LEU A 599 -5.25 15.10 49.49
N ALA A 600 -5.45 16.42 49.56
CA ALA A 600 -6.14 17.05 50.69
C ALA A 600 -7.57 16.52 50.84
N TYR A 601 -8.32 16.44 49.74
CA TYR A 601 -9.69 15.92 49.78
C TYR A 601 -9.73 14.41 50.01
N MET A 602 -8.73 13.66 49.57
CA MET A 602 -8.61 12.23 49.93
C MET A 602 -8.44 12.06 51.44
N HIS A 603 -7.65 12.91 52.11
CA HIS A 603 -7.55 12.94 53.57
C HIS A 603 -8.82 13.46 54.25
N LEU A 604 -9.57 14.39 53.66
CA LEU A 604 -10.83 14.86 54.24
C LEU A 604 -11.93 13.77 54.18
N ALA A 605 -11.99 13.04 53.07
CA ALA A 605 -12.96 11.97 52.82
C ALA A 605 -12.58 10.62 53.47
N GLY A 606 -11.29 10.40 53.75
CA GLY A 606 -10.78 9.08 54.13
C GLY A 606 -10.69 8.10 52.96
N SER A 607 -10.58 8.60 51.72
CA SER A 607 -10.58 7.80 50.49
C SER A 607 -9.17 7.37 50.12
N GLY A 608 -8.83 6.10 50.31
CA GLY A 608 -7.50 5.55 50.01
C GLY A 608 -6.39 5.94 51.00
N VAL A 609 -6.67 6.86 51.92
CA VAL A 609 -5.81 7.29 53.03
C VAL A 609 -6.65 7.49 54.30
N PRO A 610 -6.08 7.40 55.50
CA PRO A 610 -6.79 7.71 56.74
C PRO A 610 -7.33 9.14 56.74
N ARG A 611 -8.51 9.33 57.34
CA ARG A 611 -9.11 10.65 57.51
C ARG A 611 -8.22 11.51 58.42
N ASP A 612 -7.78 12.66 57.91
CA ASP A 612 -6.92 13.59 58.62
C ASP A 612 -7.18 15.03 58.13
N GLU A 613 -7.99 15.76 58.90
CA GLU A 613 -8.41 17.11 58.54
C GLU A 613 -7.27 18.13 58.69
N THR A 614 -6.35 17.91 59.64
CA THR A 614 -5.18 18.78 59.82
C THR A 614 -4.26 18.67 58.62
N LYS A 615 -3.95 17.44 58.18
CA LYS A 615 -3.14 17.20 56.98
C LYS A 615 -3.84 17.74 55.73
N ALA A 616 -5.17 17.58 55.62
CA ALA A 616 -5.94 18.17 54.53
C ALA A 616 -5.79 19.69 54.46
N ARG A 617 -5.90 20.40 55.60
CA ARG A 617 -5.72 21.86 55.66
C ARG A 617 -4.30 22.27 55.25
N THR A 618 -3.26 21.60 55.73
CA THR A 618 -1.86 21.87 55.32
C THR A 618 -1.63 21.67 53.82
N LEU A 619 -2.21 20.62 53.23
CA LEU A 619 -2.11 20.37 51.79
C LEU A 619 -2.87 21.44 50.97
N LEU A 620 -4.02 21.91 51.45
CA LEU A 620 -4.73 23.03 50.82
C LEU A 620 -3.95 24.35 50.94
N GLU A 621 -3.27 24.59 52.06
CA GLU A 621 -2.40 25.76 52.24
C GLU A 621 -1.25 25.74 51.22
N LYS A 622 -0.61 24.57 51.02
CA LYS A 622 0.38 24.38 49.94
C LYS A 622 -0.22 24.66 48.56
N ALA A 623 -1.39 24.09 48.25
CA ALA A 623 -2.05 24.30 46.96
C ALA A 623 -2.43 25.77 46.72
N CYS A 624 -2.91 26.47 47.75
CA CYS A 624 -3.24 27.89 47.70
C CYS A 624 -2.00 28.77 47.52
N ALA A 625 -0.93 28.49 48.25
CA ALA A 625 0.35 29.19 48.11
C ALA A 625 0.95 29.01 46.69
N GLY A 626 0.69 27.87 46.06
CA GLY A 626 1.03 27.60 44.66
C GLY A 626 0.07 28.20 43.62
N GLY A 627 -0.93 28.99 44.04
CA GLY A 627 -1.81 29.75 43.14
C GLY A 627 -3.12 29.06 42.76
N LEU A 628 -3.48 27.92 43.36
CA LEU A 628 -4.76 27.27 43.09
C LEU A 628 -5.90 28.02 43.81
N GLU A 629 -6.68 28.80 43.06
CA GLU A 629 -7.74 29.66 43.61
C GLU A 629 -8.79 28.89 44.41
N GLN A 630 -9.12 27.66 44.00
CA GLN A 630 -10.09 26.80 44.68
C GLN A 630 -9.58 26.41 46.07
N ALA A 631 -8.28 26.16 46.23
CA ALA A 631 -7.66 25.90 47.53
C ALA A 631 -7.77 27.12 48.44
N CYS A 632 -7.45 28.30 47.93
CA CYS A 632 -7.59 29.53 48.69
C CYS A 632 -9.05 29.82 49.07
N ALA A 633 -10.01 29.53 48.20
CA ALA A 633 -11.43 29.70 48.48
C ALA A 633 -11.94 28.71 49.55
N ALA A 634 -11.50 27.45 49.51
CA ALA A 634 -11.85 26.44 50.51
C ALA A 634 -11.34 26.82 51.90
N LEU A 635 -10.10 27.34 52.00
CA LEU A 635 -9.49 27.75 53.27
C LEU A 635 -10.16 28.97 53.94
N LYS A 636 -10.91 29.77 53.18
CA LYS A 636 -11.68 30.92 53.72
C LYS A 636 -12.93 30.48 54.47
N GLN A 637 -13.37 29.25 54.28
CA GLN A 637 -14.54 28.71 54.97
C GLN A 637 -14.15 28.26 56.39
N PRO A 638 -15.05 28.42 57.38
CA PRO A 638 -14.78 28.00 58.76
C PRO A 638 -14.56 26.49 58.86
N GLU A 639 -15.30 25.71 58.08
CA GLU A 639 -15.10 24.28 57.88
C GLU A 639 -14.70 24.00 56.43
N LEU A 640 -13.86 22.99 56.21
CA LEU A 640 -13.48 22.62 54.85
C LEU A 640 -14.70 22.06 54.11
N PRO A 641 -15.06 22.63 52.93
CA PRO A 641 -16.21 22.15 52.18
C PRO A 641 -15.97 20.70 51.70
N PRO A 642 -17.03 19.92 51.42
CA PRO A 642 -16.87 18.63 50.75
C PRO A 642 -16.30 18.81 49.34
N TYR A 643 -15.67 17.76 48.80
CA TYR A 643 -15.18 17.79 47.43
C TYR A 643 -16.36 18.00 46.47
N VAL A 644 -16.29 19.05 45.66
CA VAL A 644 -17.20 19.26 44.53
C VAL A 644 -16.35 19.10 43.29
N ASN A 645 -16.74 18.19 42.40
CA ASN A 645 -16.07 18.02 41.11
C ASN A 645 -16.09 19.38 40.39
N PRO A 646 -14.95 20.08 40.25
CA PRO A 646 -14.96 21.34 39.52
C PRO A 646 -15.40 21.04 38.09
N GLN A 647 -15.99 22.02 37.39
CA GLN A 647 -16.00 21.92 35.92
C GLN A 647 -14.56 21.55 35.49
N PRO A 648 -14.37 20.57 34.60
CA PRO A 648 -13.04 20.04 34.30
C PRO A 648 -12.12 21.22 34.03
N MET A 649 -11.20 21.47 34.97
CA MET A 649 -10.28 22.57 34.87
C MET A 649 -9.41 22.25 33.66
N MET A 650 -9.53 23.07 32.62
CA MET A 650 -8.71 22.88 31.44
C MET A 650 -7.25 22.94 31.89
N VAL A 651 -6.51 21.87 31.65
CA VAL A 651 -5.09 21.78 32.00
C VAL A 651 -4.39 23.06 31.53
N PRO A 652 -3.76 23.85 32.43
CA PRO A 652 -3.04 25.05 32.03
C PRO A 652 -1.96 24.69 31.00
N GLY A 653 -2.05 25.26 29.80
CA GLY A 653 -1.23 24.90 28.63
C GLY A 653 -1.97 24.18 27.51
N TRP A 654 -3.18 23.69 27.75
CA TRP A 654 -4.09 23.15 26.73
C TRP A 654 -5.05 24.22 26.18
N THR A 655 -4.78 25.49 26.53
CA THR A 655 -5.34 26.67 25.88
C THR A 655 -4.88 26.71 24.44
N SER A 656 -5.61 25.97 23.62
CA SER A 656 -6.01 26.32 22.27
C SER A 656 -4.92 26.85 21.32
N ALA A 657 -4.63 26.08 20.26
CA ALA A 657 -4.20 26.67 18.99
C ALA A 657 -5.29 27.57 18.36
N PHE A 658 -6.52 27.60 18.90
CA PHE A 658 -7.61 28.46 18.45
C PHE A 658 -8.44 29.02 19.63
N PRO A 659 -8.31 30.31 19.99
CA PRO A 659 -9.28 30.92 20.89
C PRO A 659 -10.66 30.77 20.27
N ILE A 660 -11.57 30.19 21.04
CA ILE A 660 -12.97 30.05 20.69
C ILE A 660 -13.56 31.45 20.84
N ASN A 661 -13.70 32.16 19.71
CA ASN A 661 -14.53 33.36 19.64
C ASN A 661 -15.99 32.98 19.48
#